data_AF-M3EVM4-F1
#
_entry.id   AF-M3EVM4-F1
#
_cell.length_a   1.000
_cell.length_b   1.000
_cell.length_c   1.000
_cell.angle_alpha   90.00
_cell.angle_beta   90.00
_cell.angle_gamma   90.00
#
_symmetry.space_group_name_H-M   'P 1'
#
loop_
_entity.id
_entity.type
_entity.pdbx_description
1 polymer ?
#
loop_
_entity_poly.entity_id
_entity_poly.type
_entity_poly.pdbx_seq_one_letter_code
_entity_poly.pdbx_strand_id
1 'polypeptide(L)'
;MGILVDDAIIICENVYRYMEEGMPAYEAALKGTSEVIDPVTATVTTTVAAFAPMLFMTGIFGKFIYSIPLVVIIALLASLSEAFFILPSHLYDINKHKFHSGEIKEESGWFYKLKVNYYLPLLKFALKHRLQIFIYLFAMLVGSFALFAVFGRFKLFPGSVDVFQIKLTGQTGISLQEMEKFTHALETELAKISKEEIENYVTRVGIIQKDPNDPFTKRGKHYAQVLVYMTPEENRKRGTDTIISEIREKTIWLLNEKSVKTLEETRKKEAEKKKEEYKPFNLNEYPAEFSRFKGQLLALDFEKLAGGPPVGKPVAIEIRGDDYDTLIRIGEEYKSVMAKVPGVTDIGDDFNEGKDEIRIKVNESLASTAGVSVFKVAQAINTAFQGTVATKIKRADEEVEVKVRFPEEVRKSIGSLNNIFVSNQLGKLIPVSRLINYVREPGFANINHLDGKRLLTVTANLDEIKTDTRRANAEIAKLSKGIIDKYPGYRMRFGGENKDTEESLASLGRAFLVAFIIIFMILASLFRSLIQPVIVVSSIPFSLIGVILAFVLHGEYFGFLAFLGIVGLAGVVVNDSIVLVDFANQLKLEKPGEDIDSILVETGLLRLRPVVLTTVTTVLGLLPTAYGIGGKDPFLVPMALAFGWGLAFSSFLTLVAVPVLYKTIHNVQLKINRVFLKSKR
;
A
#
# COMPACT_ATOMS: atom_id res chain seq x y z
N MET A 1 -15.35 -6.01 15.14
CA MET A 1 -16.53 -5.98 16.02
C MET A 1 -17.73 -6.66 15.37
N GLY A 2 -18.25 -6.17 14.24
CA GLY A 2 -19.44 -6.77 13.59
C GLY A 2 -19.39 -8.30 13.41
N ILE A 3 -18.29 -8.82 12.88
CA ILE A 3 -18.07 -10.26 12.64
C ILE A 3 -17.97 -11.07 13.96
N LEU A 4 -17.59 -10.44 15.08
CA LEU A 4 -17.42 -11.12 16.38
C LEU A 4 -18.74 -11.36 17.12
N VAL A 5 -19.84 -10.76 16.67
CA VAL A 5 -21.15 -10.93 17.33
C VAL A 5 -22.01 -11.96 16.57
N ASP A 6 -21.52 -12.39 15.41
CA ASP A 6 -22.26 -13.21 14.44
C ASP A 6 -22.52 -14.64 14.98
N ASP A 7 -21.48 -15.29 15.50
CA ASP A 7 -21.55 -16.58 16.19
C ASP A 7 -22.50 -16.55 17.40
N ALA A 8 -22.38 -15.50 18.23
CA ALA A 8 -23.26 -15.28 19.37
C ALA A 8 -24.73 -15.12 18.94
N ILE A 9 -25.00 -14.36 17.88
CA ILE A 9 -26.37 -14.18 17.33
C ILE A 9 -26.95 -15.52 16.87
N ILE A 10 -26.17 -16.34 16.17
CA ILE A 10 -26.62 -17.65 15.67
C ILE A 10 -27.03 -18.56 16.84
N ILE A 11 -26.22 -18.61 17.90
CA ILE A 11 -26.53 -19.39 19.11
C ILE A 11 -27.77 -18.83 19.82
N CYS A 12 -27.82 -17.50 20.00
CA CYS A 12 -28.95 -16.84 20.66
C CYS A 12 -30.27 -17.14 19.96
N GLU A 13 -30.35 -16.94 18.64
CA GLU A 13 -31.58 -17.20 17.90
C GLU A 13 -31.97 -18.68 17.90
N ASN A 14 -30.99 -19.60 17.91
CA ASN A 14 -31.32 -21.02 18.00
C ASN A 14 -31.88 -21.42 19.38
N VAL A 15 -31.33 -20.83 20.44
CA VAL A 15 -31.86 -20.99 21.81
C VAL A 15 -33.26 -20.38 21.91
N TYR A 16 -33.45 -19.15 21.41
CA TYR A 16 -34.75 -18.48 21.40
C TYR A 16 -35.79 -19.26 20.61
N ARG A 17 -35.44 -19.89 19.49
CA ARG A 17 -36.34 -20.79 18.74
C ARG A 17 -36.91 -21.90 19.62
N TYR A 18 -36.07 -22.63 20.36
CA TYR A 18 -36.55 -23.68 21.26
C TYR A 18 -37.40 -23.14 22.42
N MET A 19 -37.07 -21.94 22.90
CA MET A 19 -37.89 -21.28 23.90
C MET A 19 -39.27 -20.87 23.34
N GLU A 20 -39.32 -20.38 22.09
CA GLU A 20 -40.57 -20.09 21.36
C GLU A 20 -41.40 -21.36 21.12
N GLU A 21 -40.75 -22.52 20.96
CA GLU A 21 -41.39 -23.85 20.89
C GLU A 21 -41.86 -24.39 22.26
N GLY A 22 -41.62 -23.65 23.35
CA GLY A 22 -42.08 -23.98 24.70
C GLY A 22 -41.08 -24.74 25.57
N MET A 23 -39.82 -24.89 25.14
CA MET A 23 -38.78 -25.56 25.92
C MET A 23 -38.31 -24.69 27.11
N PRO A 24 -38.10 -25.27 28.32
CA PRO A 24 -37.56 -24.53 29.47
C PRO A 24 -36.21 -23.88 29.15
N ALA A 25 -35.94 -22.69 29.72
CA ALA A 25 -34.76 -21.89 29.39
C ALA A 25 -33.42 -22.65 29.51
N TYR A 26 -33.30 -23.54 30.50
CA TYR A 26 -32.10 -24.36 30.67
C TYR A 26 -31.93 -25.39 29.54
N GLU A 27 -32.99 -26.14 29.24
CA GLU A 27 -32.99 -27.15 28.17
C GLU A 27 -32.82 -26.50 26.80
N ALA A 28 -33.47 -25.36 26.57
CA ALA A 28 -33.35 -24.58 25.34
C ALA A 28 -31.93 -24.06 25.15
N ALA A 29 -31.28 -23.56 26.20
CA ALA A 29 -29.88 -23.11 26.13
C ALA A 29 -28.94 -24.27 25.78
N LEU A 30 -29.14 -25.43 26.40
CA LEU A 30 -28.30 -26.61 26.18
C LEU A 30 -28.51 -27.22 24.78
N LYS A 31 -29.76 -27.45 24.38
CA LYS A 31 -30.11 -28.00 23.07
C LYS A 31 -29.81 -27.01 21.94
N GLY A 32 -30.21 -25.76 22.11
CA GLY A 32 -30.01 -24.68 21.15
C GLY A 32 -28.52 -24.44 20.86
N THR A 33 -27.67 -24.48 21.88
CA THR A 33 -26.22 -24.37 21.67
C THR A 33 -25.65 -25.62 21.01
N SER A 34 -25.95 -26.81 21.53
CA SER A 34 -25.34 -28.07 21.05
C SER A 34 -25.64 -28.39 19.58
N GLU A 35 -26.81 -28.00 19.07
CA GLU A 35 -27.19 -28.20 17.66
C GLU A 35 -26.36 -27.35 16.69
N VAL A 36 -25.89 -26.17 17.12
CA VAL A 36 -25.16 -25.23 16.25
C VAL A 36 -23.65 -25.23 16.47
N ILE A 37 -23.11 -26.08 17.35
CA ILE A 37 -21.65 -26.17 17.59
C ILE A 37 -20.89 -26.45 16.30
N ASP A 38 -21.29 -27.47 15.55
CA ASP A 38 -20.62 -27.88 14.31
C ASP A 38 -20.65 -26.77 13.24
N PRO A 39 -21.82 -26.20 12.88
CA PRO A 39 -21.86 -25.13 11.89
C PRO A 39 -21.15 -23.86 12.38
N VAL A 40 -21.30 -23.44 13.63
CA VAL A 40 -20.61 -22.23 14.16
C VAL A 40 -19.10 -22.40 14.22
N THR A 41 -18.61 -23.58 14.62
CA THR A 41 -17.17 -23.86 14.60
C THR A 41 -16.64 -23.80 13.18
N ALA A 42 -17.37 -24.37 12.22
CA ALA A 42 -16.98 -24.31 10.82
C ALA A 42 -16.94 -22.89 10.29
N THR A 43 -17.91 -22.04 10.64
CA THR A 43 -18.01 -20.66 10.12
C THR A 43 -16.87 -19.78 10.66
N VAL A 44 -16.54 -19.91 11.95
CA VAL A 44 -15.37 -19.24 12.53
C VAL A 44 -14.08 -19.78 11.92
N THR A 45 -13.93 -21.10 11.78
CA THR A 45 -12.72 -21.72 11.20
C THR A 45 -12.55 -21.34 9.73
N THR A 46 -13.62 -21.24 8.93
CA THR A 46 -13.53 -20.77 7.54
C THR A 46 -13.15 -19.30 7.46
N THR A 47 -13.63 -18.47 8.40
CA THR A 47 -13.23 -17.06 8.47
C THR A 47 -11.75 -16.94 8.85
N VAL A 48 -11.29 -17.69 9.85
CA VAL A 48 -9.87 -17.79 10.20
C VAL A 48 -9.04 -18.27 9.01
N ALA A 49 -9.51 -19.27 8.27
CA ALA A 49 -8.85 -19.79 7.07
C ALA A 49 -8.78 -18.78 5.91
N ALA A 50 -9.70 -17.82 5.84
CA ALA A 50 -9.65 -16.73 4.87
C ALA A 50 -8.51 -15.74 5.17
N PHE A 51 -8.29 -15.44 6.46
CA PHE A 51 -7.26 -14.50 6.90
C PHE A 51 -5.88 -15.13 7.12
N ALA A 52 -5.81 -16.41 7.50
CA ALA A 52 -4.54 -17.06 7.87
C ALA A 52 -3.46 -17.02 6.76
N PRO A 53 -3.77 -17.24 5.47
CA PRO A 53 -2.76 -17.14 4.41
C PRO A 53 -2.15 -15.74 4.27
N MET A 54 -2.85 -14.69 4.71
CA MET A 54 -2.34 -13.32 4.67
C MET A 54 -1.17 -13.09 5.63
N LEU A 55 -1.07 -13.88 6.72
CA LEU A 55 0.06 -13.81 7.67
C LEU A 55 1.39 -14.19 7.02
N PHE A 56 1.33 -14.99 5.94
CA PHE A 56 2.51 -15.49 5.24
C PHE A 56 2.82 -14.68 3.96
N MET A 57 2.13 -13.57 3.75
CA MET A 57 2.44 -12.68 2.62
C MET A 57 3.83 -12.08 2.78
N THR A 58 4.62 -12.17 1.71
CA THR A 58 5.97 -11.62 1.64
C THR A 58 5.95 -10.17 1.14
N GLY A 59 7.13 -9.55 1.06
CA GLY A 59 7.28 -8.20 0.57
C GLY A 59 6.93 -7.13 1.61
N ILE A 60 7.01 -5.87 1.18
CA ILE A 60 6.80 -4.73 2.07
C ILE A 60 5.34 -4.68 2.56
N PHE A 61 4.42 -5.05 1.68
CA PHE A 61 2.99 -5.01 1.99
C PHE A 61 2.56 -6.08 2.98
N GLY A 62 3.12 -7.30 2.91
CA GLY A 62 2.88 -8.34 3.91
C GLY A 62 3.23 -7.89 5.33
N LYS A 63 4.38 -7.20 5.49
CA LYS A 63 4.80 -6.62 6.78
C LYS A 63 3.85 -5.53 7.27
N PHE A 64 3.34 -4.71 6.35
CA PHE A 64 2.43 -3.61 6.68
C PHE A 64 1.06 -4.12 7.16
N ILE A 65 0.51 -5.16 6.51
CA ILE A 65 -0.83 -5.67 6.83
C ILE A 65 -0.87 -6.78 7.87
N TYR A 66 0.28 -7.35 8.26
CA TYR A 66 0.37 -8.53 9.15
C TYR A 66 -0.49 -8.42 10.41
N SER A 67 -0.63 -7.22 10.96
CA SER A 67 -1.42 -6.94 12.17
C SER A 67 -2.92 -7.19 12.00
N ILE A 68 -3.51 -6.90 10.83
CA ILE A 68 -4.95 -7.02 10.56
C ILE A 68 -5.42 -8.49 10.68
N PRO A 69 -4.90 -9.46 9.90
CA PRO A 69 -5.34 -10.85 10.01
C PRO A 69 -4.99 -11.43 11.39
N LEU A 70 -3.87 -11.04 12.00
CA LEU A 70 -3.49 -11.53 13.33
C LEU A 70 -4.54 -11.16 14.39
N VAL A 71 -4.92 -9.89 14.45
CA VAL A 71 -5.93 -9.39 15.41
C VAL A 71 -7.29 -10.05 15.15
N VAL A 72 -7.69 -10.16 13.88
CA VAL A 72 -8.96 -10.81 13.52
C VAL A 72 -8.98 -12.28 13.96
N ILE A 73 -7.91 -13.04 13.70
CA ILE A 73 -7.83 -14.46 14.06
C ILE A 73 -7.90 -14.64 15.58
N ILE A 74 -7.12 -13.87 16.35
CA ILE A 74 -7.14 -13.95 17.82
C ILE A 74 -8.54 -13.59 18.35
N ALA A 75 -9.15 -12.52 17.83
CA ALA A 75 -10.46 -12.09 18.26
C ALA A 75 -11.55 -13.13 17.94
N LEU A 76 -11.52 -13.76 16.76
CA LEU A 76 -12.47 -14.79 16.36
C LEU A 76 -12.35 -16.06 17.22
N LEU A 77 -11.13 -16.50 17.54
CA LEU A 77 -10.91 -17.66 18.40
C LEU A 77 -11.36 -17.39 19.85
N ALA A 78 -11.11 -16.17 20.34
CA ALA A 78 -11.61 -15.72 21.64
C ALA A 78 -13.15 -15.64 21.66
N SER A 79 -13.76 -15.10 20.59
CA SER A 79 -15.21 -15.03 20.40
C SER A 79 -15.86 -16.41 20.43
N LEU A 80 -15.32 -17.37 19.66
CA LEU A 80 -15.83 -18.74 19.63
C LEU A 80 -15.80 -19.40 21.02
N SER A 81 -14.74 -19.12 21.79
CA SER A 81 -14.62 -19.63 23.16
C SER A 81 -15.67 -18.99 24.08
N GLU A 82 -15.88 -17.68 24.01
CA GLU A 82 -16.93 -16.99 24.76
C GLU A 82 -18.33 -17.52 24.39
N ALA A 83 -18.60 -17.69 23.09
CA ALA A 83 -19.88 -18.10 22.53
C ALA A 83 -20.29 -19.51 22.98
N PHE A 84 -19.33 -20.43 23.19
CA PHE A 84 -19.62 -21.79 23.65
C PHE A 84 -19.64 -21.96 25.17
N PHE A 85 -18.78 -21.23 25.90
CA PHE A 85 -18.63 -21.47 27.34
C PHE A 85 -19.38 -20.46 28.21
N ILE A 86 -19.50 -19.21 27.77
CA ILE A 86 -20.04 -18.10 28.57
C ILE A 86 -21.46 -17.77 28.12
N LEU A 87 -21.70 -17.58 26.83
CA LEU A 87 -23.00 -17.15 26.30
C LEU A 87 -24.19 -18.05 26.70
N PRO A 88 -24.11 -19.40 26.71
CA PRO A 88 -25.26 -20.23 27.09
C PRO A 88 -25.70 -20.02 28.53
N SER A 89 -24.74 -19.75 29.44
CA SER A 89 -25.02 -19.43 30.85
C SER A 89 -25.76 -18.09 30.99
N HIS A 90 -25.34 -17.06 30.23
CA HIS A 90 -26.00 -15.77 30.22
C HIS A 90 -27.42 -15.87 29.64
N LEU A 91 -27.61 -16.65 28.57
CA LEU A 91 -28.93 -16.88 27.98
C LEU A 91 -29.89 -17.55 28.96
N TYR A 92 -29.41 -18.53 29.73
CA TYR A 92 -30.17 -19.12 30.83
C TYR A 92 -30.49 -18.07 31.92
N ASP A 93 -29.48 -17.37 32.44
CA ASP A 93 -29.65 -16.45 33.58
C ASP A 93 -30.58 -15.26 33.29
N ILE A 94 -30.55 -14.74 32.06
CA ILE A 94 -31.41 -13.64 31.62
C ILE A 94 -32.88 -14.09 31.52
N ASN A 95 -33.11 -15.36 31.18
CA ASN A 95 -34.45 -15.88 30.89
C ASN A 95 -35.01 -16.80 31.97
N LYS A 96 -34.24 -17.15 33.03
CA LYS A 96 -34.65 -18.07 34.11
C LYS A 96 -35.92 -17.65 34.86
N HIS A 97 -36.22 -16.35 34.89
CA HIS A 97 -37.40 -15.79 35.56
C HIS A 97 -38.51 -15.37 34.59
N LYS A 98 -38.30 -15.45 33.27
CA LYS A 98 -39.27 -15.00 32.26
C LYS A 98 -40.26 -16.09 31.82
N PHE A 99 -40.05 -17.35 32.22
CA PHE A 99 -40.80 -18.50 31.69
C PHE A 99 -41.54 -19.27 32.79
N HIS A 100 -42.74 -18.82 33.16
CA HIS A 100 -43.73 -19.61 33.93
C HIS A 100 -45.15 -19.58 33.32
N SER A 101 -45.40 -18.80 32.27
CA SER A 101 -46.71 -18.74 31.59
C SER A 101 -46.53 -19.04 30.11
N GLY A 102 -47.14 -20.12 29.62
CA GLY A 102 -47.14 -20.54 28.22
C GLY A 102 -47.91 -19.62 27.26
N GLU A 103 -47.79 -18.30 27.43
CA GLU A 103 -48.32 -17.32 26.48
C GLU A 103 -47.24 -16.97 25.45
N ILE A 104 -47.45 -17.56 24.27
CA ILE A 104 -46.71 -17.39 23.04
C ILE A 104 -46.80 -15.92 22.61
N LYS A 105 -45.67 -15.20 22.57
CA LYS A 105 -45.58 -14.08 21.63
C LYS A 105 -45.27 -14.70 20.27
N GLU A 106 -46.29 -14.93 19.46
CA GLU A 106 -46.11 -15.08 18.01
C GLU A 106 -45.25 -13.90 17.55
N GLU A 107 -44.39 -14.10 16.54
CA GLU A 107 -43.67 -13.00 15.86
C GLU A 107 -44.68 -11.91 15.46
N SER A 108 -44.92 -10.95 16.34
CA SER A 108 -45.98 -9.96 16.19
C SER A 108 -45.27 -8.65 15.92
N GLY A 109 -45.25 -8.27 14.64
CA GLY A 109 -44.56 -7.06 14.24
C GLY A 109 -44.36 -6.92 12.74
N TRP A 110 -43.56 -5.93 12.38
CA TRP A 110 -43.18 -5.63 11.01
C TRP A 110 -42.35 -6.76 10.37
N PHE A 111 -41.57 -7.50 11.16
CA PHE A 111 -40.69 -8.57 10.67
C PHE A 111 -41.47 -9.80 10.18
N TYR A 112 -42.53 -10.19 10.88
CA TYR A 112 -43.42 -11.25 10.42
C TYR A 112 -44.10 -10.88 9.09
N LYS A 113 -44.54 -9.62 8.95
CA LYS A 113 -45.06 -9.11 7.67
C LYS A 113 -44.01 -9.17 6.57
N LEU A 114 -42.75 -8.83 6.85
CA LEU A 114 -41.64 -8.96 5.90
C LEU A 114 -41.44 -10.43 5.47
N LYS A 115 -41.40 -11.34 6.44
CA LYS A 115 -41.22 -12.78 6.27
C LYS A 115 -42.33 -13.40 5.41
N VAL A 116 -43.59 -13.14 5.72
CA VAL A 116 -44.74 -13.77 5.06
C VAL A 116 -45.13 -13.07 3.75
N ASN A 117 -45.14 -11.74 3.70
CA ASN A 117 -45.66 -11.01 2.54
C ASN A 117 -44.62 -10.80 1.43
N TYR A 118 -43.32 -10.78 1.76
CA TYR A 118 -42.27 -10.49 0.79
C TYR A 118 -41.33 -11.66 0.59
N TYR A 119 -40.73 -12.18 1.66
CA TYR A 119 -39.70 -13.20 1.54
C TYR A 119 -40.25 -14.56 1.11
N LEU A 120 -41.34 -15.04 1.73
CA LEU A 120 -41.98 -16.30 1.36
C LEU A 120 -42.40 -16.38 -0.12
N PRO A 121 -43.13 -15.40 -0.70
CA PRO A 121 -43.48 -15.44 -2.12
C PRO A 121 -42.25 -15.32 -3.03
N LEU A 122 -41.24 -14.51 -2.65
CA LEU A 122 -39.99 -14.40 -3.39
C LEU A 122 -39.24 -15.76 -3.44
N LEU A 123 -39.13 -16.44 -2.30
CA LEU A 123 -38.46 -17.74 -2.20
C LEU A 123 -39.21 -18.82 -2.99
N LYS A 124 -40.54 -18.89 -2.87
CA LYS A 124 -41.38 -19.81 -3.66
C LYS A 124 -41.23 -19.55 -5.17
N PHE A 125 -41.23 -18.29 -5.58
CA PHE A 125 -40.99 -17.91 -6.97
C PHE A 125 -39.60 -18.35 -7.43
N ALA A 126 -38.56 -18.08 -6.65
CA ALA A 126 -37.19 -18.45 -6.98
C ALA A 126 -36.99 -19.97 -7.10
N LEU A 127 -37.56 -20.76 -6.18
CA LEU A 127 -37.51 -22.22 -6.21
C LEU A 127 -38.23 -22.82 -7.42
N LYS A 128 -39.29 -22.16 -7.91
CA LYS A 128 -40.01 -22.56 -9.13
C LYS A 128 -39.26 -22.16 -10.41
N HIS A 129 -38.67 -20.96 -10.43
CA HIS A 129 -38.03 -20.35 -11.60
C HIS A 129 -36.49 -20.38 -11.56
N ARG A 130 -35.90 -21.48 -11.07
CA ARG A 130 -34.46 -21.62 -10.80
C ARG A 130 -33.52 -21.13 -11.92
N LEU A 131 -33.81 -21.47 -13.18
CA LEU A 131 -32.92 -21.11 -14.31
C LEU A 131 -32.94 -19.60 -14.57
N GLN A 132 -34.10 -18.96 -14.41
CA GLN A 132 -34.25 -17.52 -14.57
C GLN A 132 -33.50 -16.77 -13.47
N ILE A 133 -33.54 -17.27 -12.22
CA ILE A 133 -32.75 -16.70 -11.11
C ILE A 133 -31.26 -16.79 -11.41
N PHE A 134 -30.75 -17.93 -11.87
CA PHE A 134 -29.33 -18.05 -12.25
C PHE A 134 -28.92 -17.10 -13.36
N ILE A 135 -29.75 -17.00 -14.41
CA ILE A 135 -29.49 -16.07 -15.53
C ILE A 135 -29.46 -14.64 -15.00
N TYR A 136 -30.40 -14.26 -14.12
CA TYR A 136 -30.43 -12.93 -13.52
C TYR A 136 -29.20 -12.64 -12.67
N LEU A 137 -28.80 -13.55 -11.78
CA LEU A 137 -27.62 -13.40 -10.93
C LEU A 137 -26.33 -13.30 -11.76
N PHE A 138 -26.20 -14.14 -12.79
CA PHE A 138 -25.06 -14.11 -13.68
C PHE A 138 -25.03 -12.82 -14.52
N ALA A 139 -26.18 -12.39 -15.04
CA ALA A 139 -26.30 -11.12 -15.76
C ALA A 139 -25.96 -9.92 -14.86
N MET A 140 -26.37 -9.96 -13.59
CA MET A 140 -26.04 -8.91 -12.62
C MET A 140 -24.54 -8.86 -12.31
N LEU A 141 -23.88 -10.03 -12.21
CA LEU A 141 -22.43 -10.12 -12.04
C LEU A 141 -21.68 -9.57 -13.26
N VAL A 142 -22.05 -9.99 -14.47
CA VAL A 142 -21.43 -9.47 -15.70
C VAL A 142 -21.69 -7.97 -15.85
N GLY A 143 -22.90 -7.52 -15.51
CA GLY A 143 -23.30 -6.12 -15.52
C GLY A 143 -22.50 -5.26 -14.54
N SER A 144 -22.20 -5.77 -13.33
CA SER A 144 -21.37 -5.04 -12.36
C SER A 144 -19.93 -4.89 -12.88
N PHE A 145 -19.33 -5.94 -13.44
CA PHE A 145 -18.01 -5.84 -14.05
C PHE A 145 -17.98 -4.88 -15.24
N ALA A 146 -19.02 -4.87 -16.09
CA ALA A 146 -19.14 -3.90 -17.18
C ALA A 146 -19.24 -2.46 -16.65
N LEU A 147 -20.02 -2.23 -15.59
CA LEU A 147 -20.13 -0.94 -14.93
C LEU A 147 -18.78 -0.47 -14.37
N PHE A 148 -18.04 -1.37 -13.73
CA PHE A 148 -16.69 -1.09 -13.22
C PHE A 148 -15.70 -0.78 -14.34
N ALA A 149 -15.79 -1.46 -15.49
CA ALA A 149 -14.91 -1.17 -16.62
C ALA A 149 -15.10 0.25 -17.19
N VAL A 150 -16.30 0.83 -17.05
CA VAL A 150 -16.63 2.17 -17.55
C VAL A 150 -16.38 3.26 -16.50
N PHE A 151 -16.78 3.03 -15.25
CA PHE A 151 -16.77 4.06 -14.19
C PHE A 151 -15.79 3.77 -13.05
N GLY A 152 -15.23 2.57 -12.99
CA GLY A 152 -14.33 2.15 -11.93
C GLY A 152 -13.02 2.91 -11.97
N ARG A 153 -12.52 3.25 -10.78
CA ARG A 153 -11.22 3.88 -10.59
C ARG A 153 -10.30 2.86 -9.91
N PHE A 154 -9.10 2.68 -10.45
CA PHE A 154 -8.13 1.74 -9.89
C PHE A 154 -6.90 2.52 -9.42
N LYS A 155 -6.55 2.38 -8.15
CA LYS A 155 -5.30 2.90 -7.58
C LYS A 155 -4.88 1.96 -6.46
N LEU A 156 -3.66 1.44 -6.54
CA LEU A 156 -3.19 0.42 -5.62
C LEU A 156 -3.19 0.89 -4.16
N PHE A 157 -2.78 2.14 -3.91
CA PHE A 157 -2.84 2.78 -2.60
C PHE A 157 -3.59 4.12 -2.69
N PRO A 158 -4.85 4.15 -2.23
CA PRO A 158 -5.53 5.42 -1.97
C PRO A 158 -4.94 6.05 -0.71
N GLY A 159 -4.51 7.30 -0.83
CA GLY A 159 -4.00 8.11 0.26
C GLY A 159 -3.99 9.56 -0.18
N SER A 160 -4.49 10.45 0.67
CA SER A 160 -4.31 11.88 0.53
C SER A 160 -2.82 12.20 0.65
N VAL A 161 -2.31 13.03 -0.25
CA VAL A 161 -0.94 13.53 -0.13
C VAL A 161 -1.01 14.72 0.81
N ASP A 162 -0.84 14.42 2.09
CA ASP A 162 -0.87 15.42 3.17
C ASP A 162 0.54 15.98 3.45
N VAL A 163 1.57 15.43 2.82
CA VAL A 163 2.92 15.98 2.87
C VAL A 163 3.49 16.00 1.46
N PHE A 164 4.11 17.10 1.07
CA PHE A 164 4.97 17.13 -0.10
C PHE A 164 6.30 17.77 0.26
N GLN A 165 7.33 17.44 -0.50
CA GLN A 165 8.67 17.97 -0.31
C GLN A 165 9.10 18.78 -1.52
N ILE A 166 9.77 19.89 -1.25
CA ILE A 166 10.40 20.73 -2.25
C ILE A 166 11.90 20.53 -2.14
N LYS A 167 12.52 20.01 -3.19
CA LYS A 167 13.96 19.75 -3.26
C LYS A 167 14.64 20.86 -4.05
N LEU A 168 15.65 21.47 -3.44
CA LEU A 168 16.43 22.54 -4.04
C LEU A 168 17.84 22.03 -4.31
N THR A 169 18.29 22.16 -5.55
CA THR A 169 19.67 21.86 -5.96
C THR A 169 20.33 23.11 -6.50
N GLY A 170 21.30 23.64 -5.76
CA GLY A 170 22.16 24.75 -6.18
C GLY A 170 23.39 24.28 -6.95
N GLN A 171 24.17 25.24 -7.46
CA GLN A 171 25.44 24.96 -8.12
C GLN A 171 26.48 24.39 -7.13
N THR A 172 27.31 23.47 -7.60
CA THR A 172 28.39 22.88 -6.81
C THR A 172 29.38 23.96 -6.37
N GLY A 173 29.56 24.13 -5.06
CA GLY A 173 30.46 25.13 -4.49
C GLY A 173 29.78 26.20 -3.63
N ILE A 174 28.46 26.32 -3.72
CA ILE A 174 27.65 27.21 -2.87
C ILE A 174 27.83 26.87 -1.37
N SER A 175 27.89 27.90 -0.53
CA SER A 175 27.96 27.75 0.93
C SER A 175 26.61 27.40 1.55
N LEU A 176 26.60 26.82 2.76
CA LEU A 176 25.35 26.52 3.46
C LEU A 176 24.54 27.79 3.73
N GLN A 177 25.21 28.89 4.08
CA GLN A 177 24.56 30.18 4.33
C GLN A 177 23.94 30.80 3.08
N GLU A 178 24.54 30.57 1.91
CA GLU A 178 23.93 30.99 0.64
C GLU A 178 22.73 30.11 0.29
N MET A 179 22.84 28.80 0.48
CA MET A 179 21.75 27.85 0.24
C MET A 179 20.53 28.12 1.13
N GLU A 180 20.76 28.50 2.40
CA GLU A 180 19.72 28.92 3.35
C GLU A 180 18.91 30.13 2.85
N LYS A 181 19.55 31.06 2.12
CA LYS A 181 18.83 32.21 1.55
C LYS A 181 17.90 31.81 0.41
N PHE A 182 18.27 30.79 -0.38
CA PHE A 182 17.37 30.23 -1.41
C PHE A 182 16.13 29.59 -0.77
N THR A 183 16.30 28.86 0.35
CA THR A 183 15.16 28.29 1.06
C THR A 183 14.27 29.37 1.68
N HIS A 184 14.85 30.48 2.15
CA HIS A 184 14.07 31.56 2.74
C HIS A 184 13.10 32.25 1.76
N ALA A 185 13.48 32.35 0.49
CA ALA A 185 12.58 32.83 -0.57
C ALA A 185 11.36 31.91 -0.73
N LEU A 186 11.56 30.59 -0.60
CA LEU A 186 10.48 29.60 -0.66
C LEU A 186 9.58 29.65 0.58
N GLU A 187 10.18 29.75 1.76
CA GLU A 187 9.46 29.89 3.05
C GLU A 187 8.54 31.11 3.05
N THR A 188 8.99 32.22 2.45
CA THR A 188 8.20 33.45 2.34
C THR A 188 6.92 33.24 1.51
N GLU A 189 7.00 32.46 0.42
CA GLU A 189 5.80 32.15 -0.38
C GLU A 189 4.90 31.11 0.31
N LEU A 190 5.49 30.12 1.00
CA LEU A 190 4.74 29.15 1.80
C LEU A 190 3.98 29.82 2.95
N ALA A 191 4.58 30.81 3.61
CA ALA A 191 3.99 31.55 4.72
C ALA A 191 2.78 32.41 4.32
N LYS A 192 2.61 32.73 3.02
CA LYS A 192 1.45 33.48 2.52
C LYS A 192 0.20 32.61 2.34
N ILE A 193 0.37 31.28 2.30
CA ILE A 193 -0.74 30.35 2.16
C ILE A 193 -1.47 30.20 3.50
N SER A 194 -2.79 30.05 3.46
CA SER A 194 -3.61 29.96 4.67
C SER A 194 -3.20 28.78 5.54
N LYS A 195 -3.25 28.96 6.87
CA LYS A 195 -3.10 27.86 7.84
C LYS A 195 -4.18 26.79 7.73
N GLU A 196 -5.29 27.10 7.05
CA GLU A 196 -6.32 26.11 6.72
C GLU A 196 -5.85 25.11 5.65
N GLU A 197 -4.81 25.44 4.88
CA GLU A 197 -4.30 24.59 3.80
C GLU A 197 -2.89 24.03 4.08
N ILE A 198 -2.02 24.80 4.74
CA ILE A 198 -0.68 24.37 5.17
C ILE A 198 -0.59 24.50 6.69
N GLU A 199 -0.38 23.39 7.38
CA GLU A 199 -0.25 23.39 8.85
C GLU A 199 1.12 23.93 9.28
N ASN A 200 2.19 23.40 8.68
CA ASN A 200 3.57 23.84 8.91
C ASN A 200 4.52 23.37 7.79
N TYR A 201 5.75 23.86 7.83
CA TYR A 201 6.83 23.38 6.98
C TYR A 201 8.14 23.30 7.76
N VAL A 202 9.05 22.42 7.31
CA VAL A 202 10.36 22.19 7.92
C VAL A 202 11.42 22.25 6.84
N THR A 203 12.36 23.19 7.00
CA THR A 203 13.50 23.37 6.10
C THR A 203 14.73 22.64 6.62
N ARG A 204 15.43 21.94 5.73
CA ARG A 204 16.71 21.29 5.98
C ARG A 204 17.70 21.74 4.92
N VAL A 205 18.81 22.33 5.34
CA VAL A 205 19.89 22.74 4.44
C VAL A 205 21.07 21.79 4.61
N GLY A 206 21.69 21.40 3.50
CA GLY A 206 22.81 20.46 3.49
C GLY A 206 22.43 19.01 3.17
N ILE A 207 21.13 18.70 3.09
CA ILE A 207 20.61 17.35 2.91
C ILE A 207 19.28 17.36 2.15
N ILE A 208 19.09 16.37 1.27
CA ILE A 208 17.80 15.95 0.75
C ILE A 208 17.63 14.49 1.15
N GLN A 209 16.61 14.20 1.94
CA GLN A 209 16.36 12.86 2.48
C GLN A 209 14.85 12.63 2.63
N LYS A 210 14.32 11.57 2.03
CA LYS A 210 12.90 11.19 2.20
C LYS A 210 12.66 10.62 3.61
N ASP A 211 13.45 9.62 3.98
CA ASP A 211 13.34 8.87 5.24
C ASP A 211 14.74 8.65 5.84
N PRO A 212 14.88 8.37 7.16
CA PRO A 212 16.19 8.10 7.77
C PRO A 212 17.00 7.00 7.08
N ASN A 213 16.32 6.04 6.43
CA ASN A 213 16.90 4.91 5.71
C ASN A 213 16.87 5.08 4.18
N ASP A 214 16.61 6.28 3.66
CA ASP A 214 16.54 6.55 2.23
C ASP A 214 17.93 6.34 1.56
N PRO A 215 18.07 5.35 0.66
CA PRO A 215 19.34 5.06 -0.01
C PRO A 215 19.75 6.17 -0.99
N PHE A 216 18.83 7.08 -1.36
CA PHE A 216 19.07 8.20 -2.26
C PHE A 216 19.31 9.52 -1.51
N THR A 217 19.60 9.46 -0.21
CA THR A 217 19.94 10.63 0.59
C THR A 217 21.09 11.41 -0.05
N LYS A 218 20.83 12.63 -0.51
CA LYS A 218 21.87 13.53 -1.04
C LYS A 218 22.36 14.43 0.07
N ARG A 219 23.68 14.47 0.29
CA ARG A 219 24.33 15.34 1.29
C ARG A 219 25.29 16.30 0.59
N GLY A 220 25.23 17.57 0.94
CA GLY A 220 26.06 18.59 0.31
C GLY A 220 25.55 19.98 0.59
N LYS A 221 26.46 20.96 0.67
CA LYS A 221 26.15 22.36 1.00
C LYS A 221 25.19 23.03 -0.01
N HIS A 222 25.16 22.51 -1.23
CA HIS A 222 24.34 22.98 -2.34
C HIS A 222 22.96 22.29 -2.42
N TYR A 223 22.63 21.41 -1.47
CA TYR A 223 21.31 20.77 -1.38
C TYR A 223 20.49 21.38 -0.25
N ALA A 224 19.19 21.52 -0.48
CA ALA A 224 18.23 21.80 0.58
C ALA A 224 16.88 21.15 0.28
N GLN A 225 16.09 20.98 1.32
CA GLN A 225 14.79 20.33 1.27
C GLN A 225 13.82 21.07 2.19
N VAL A 226 12.62 21.32 1.70
CA VAL A 226 11.53 21.87 2.50
C VAL A 226 10.40 20.86 2.51
N LEU A 227 10.12 20.26 3.67
CA LEU A 227 8.95 19.40 3.86
C LEU A 227 7.77 20.28 4.24
N VAL A 228 6.70 20.20 3.48
CA VAL A 228 5.47 20.96 3.70
C VAL A 228 4.38 19.99 4.15
N TYR A 229 3.87 20.19 5.36
CA TYR A 229 2.74 19.44 5.90
C TYR A 229 1.47 20.23 5.63
N MET A 230 0.55 19.59 4.93
CA MET A 230 -0.71 20.14 4.51
C MET A 230 -1.80 19.66 5.46
N THR A 231 -2.82 20.49 5.62
CA THR A 231 -4.09 20.02 6.18
C THR A 231 -4.62 18.89 5.31
N PRO A 232 -5.29 17.86 5.86
CA PRO A 232 -5.87 16.79 5.05
C PRO A 232 -6.70 17.32 3.87
N GLU A 233 -6.53 16.72 2.68
CA GLU A 233 -7.16 17.20 1.43
C GLU A 233 -8.68 17.37 1.52
N GLU A 234 -9.32 16.55 2.35
CA GLU A 234 -10.76 16.54 2.61
C GLU A 234 -11.25 17.80 3.35
N ASN A 235 -10.38 18.44 4.13
CA ASN A 235 -10.67 19.66 4.88
C ASN A 235 -10.25 20.93 4.10
N ARG A 236 -9.74 20.77 2.88
CA ARG A 236 -9.27 21.88 2.04
C ARG A 236 -10.22 22.17 0.89
N LYS A 237 -10.26 23.43 0.48
CA LYS A 237 -10.97 23.86 -0.75
C LYS A 237 -10.18 23.52 -2.02
N ARG A 238 -8.87 23.34 -1.90
CA ARG A 238 -7.94 23.13 -3.02
C ARG A 238 -7.16 21.84 -2.83
N GLY A 239 -7.06 21.05 -3.90
CA GLY A 239 -6.25 19.84 -3.93
C GLY A 239 -4.75 20.14 -3.90
N THR A 240 -3.96 19.14 -3.53
CA THR A 240 -2.50 19.28 -3.37
C THR A 240 -1.81 19.76 -4.67
N ASP A 241 -2.28 19.33 -5.84
CA ASP A 241 -1.75 19.76 -7.14
C ASP A 241 -1.89 21.26 -7.40
N THR A 242 -3.02 21.84 -7.02
CA THR A 242 -3.28 23.26 -7.22
C THR A 242 -2.33 24.11 -6.37
N ILE A 243 -2.10 23.69 -5.12
CA ILE A 243 -1.21 24.38 -4.18
C ILE A 243 0.25 24.26 -4.64
N ILE A 244 0.68 23.06 -5.05
CA ILE A 244 2.02 22.85 -5.62
C ILE A 244 2.23 23.73 -6.87
N SER A 245 1.22 23.81 -7.74
CA SER A 245 1.29 24.61 -8.97
C SER A 245 1.43 26.10 -8.66
N GLU A 246 0.67 26.61 -7.69
CA GLU A 246 0.78 28.01 -7.25
C GLU A 246 2.18 28.33 -6.70
N ILE A 247 2.70 27.49 -5.79
CA ILE A 247 4.03 27.70 -5.20
C ILE A 247 5.09 27.63 -6.29
N ARG A 248 4.99 26.65 -7.19
CA ARG A 248 5.92 26.49 -8.31
C ARG A 248 5.96 27.74 -9.19
N GLU A 249 4.80 28.30 -9.55
CA GLU A 249 4.75 29.52 -10.37
C GLU A 249 5.40 30.72 -9.69
N LYS A 250 5.21 30.88 -8.37
CA LYS A 250 5.78 31.99 -7.60
C LYS A 250 7.29 31.89 -7.34
N THR A 251 7.86 30.70 -7.52
CA THR A 251 9.26 30.41 -7.11
C THR A 251 10.15 30.01 -8.28
N ILE A 252 9.58 29.90 -9.49
CA ILE A 252 10.30 29.44 -10.68
C ILE A 252 11.43 30.38 -11.12
N TRP A 253 11.36 31.68 -10.77
CA TRP A 253 12.40 32.67 -11.07
C TRP A 253 13.76 32.38 -10.40
N LEU A 254 13.80 31.48 -9.41
CA LEU A 254 15.04 31.01 -8.78
C LEU A 254 15.87 30.12 -9.73
N LEU A 255 15.22 29.43 -10.68
CA LEU A 255 15.86 28.50 -11.60
C LEU A 255 16.64 29.22 -12.70
N ASN A 256 17.78 28.64 -13.08
CA ASN A 256 18.58 29.12 -14.20
C ASN A 256 17.83 29.01 -15.54
N GLU A 257 18.28 29.77 -16.55
CA GLU A 257 17.61 29.83 -17.86
C GLU A 257 17.52 28.47 -18.57
N LYS A 258 18.51 27.59 -18.39
CA LYS A 258 18.53 26.27 -19.02
C LYS A 258 17.43 25.37 -18.41
N SER A 259 17.29 25.40 -17.10
CA SER A 259 16.28 24.64 -16.36
C SER A 259 14.87 25.18 -16.62
N VAL A 260 14.71 26.51 -16.70
CA VAL A 260 13.43 27.14 -17.06
C VAL A 260 13.00 26.76 -18.47
N LYS A 261 13.90 26.82 -19.47
CA LYS A 261 13.58 26.39 -20.85
C LYS A 261 13.14 24.93 -20.92
N THR A 262 13.80 24.06 -20.15
CA THR A 262 13.45 22.63 -20.08
C THR A 262 12.04 22.43 -19.50
N LEU A 263 11.68 23.21 -18.47
CA LEU A 263 10.34 23.21 -17.87
C LEU A 263 9.28 23.80 -18.80
N GLU A 264 9.57 24.90 -19.50
CA GLU A 264 8.66 25.51 -20.48
C GLU A 264 8.36 24.59 -21.65
N GLU A 265 9.37 23.92 -22.22
CA GLU A 265 9.17 22.93 -23.29
C GLU A 265 8.30 21.76 -22.82
N THR A 266 8.45 21.33 -21.57
CA THR A 266 7.63 20.28 -20.97
C THR A 266 6.17 20.74 -20.83
N ARG A 267 5.94 21.94 -20.27
CA ARG A 267 4.60 22.49 -20.05
C ARG A 267 3.89 22.87 -21.35
N LYS A 268 4.62 23.32 -22.38
CA LYS A 268 4.07 23.61 -23.70
C LYS A 268 3.57 22.35 -24.40
N LYS A 269 4.33 21.26 -24.29
CA LYS A 269 3.89 19.92 -24.73
C LYS A 269 2.64 19.46 -23.96
N GLU A 270 2.56 19.70 -22.65
CA GLU A 270 1.39 19.36 -21.84
C GLU A 270 0.13 20.14 -22.21
N ALA A 271 0.24 21.46 -22.43
CA ALA A 271 -0.87 22.32 -22.83
C ALA A 271 -1.43 21.94 -24.21
N GLU A 272 -0.55 21.68 -25.19
CA GLU A 272 -0.93 21.14 -26.50
C GLU A 272 -1.67 19.80 -26.39
N LYS A 273 -1.25 18.95 -25.43
CA LYS A 273 -1.86 17.63 -25.17
C LYS A 273 -3.25 17.74 -24.50
N LYS A 274 -3.52 18.78 -23.71
CA LYS A 274 -4.82 19.00 -23.04
C LYS A 274 -5.79 19.89 -23.85
N LYS A 275 -5.38 20.39 -25.03
CA LYS A 275 -6.09 21.45 -25.77
C LYS A 275 -6.32 22.71 -24.92
N GLU A 276 -5.39 22.97 -24.00
CA GLU A 276 -5.42 24.15 -23.14
C GLU A 276 -4.45 25.20 -23.69
N GLU A 277 -4.76 26.47 -23.43
CA GLU A 277 -3.89 27.57 -23.85
C GLU A 277 -2.61 27.57 -23.01
N TYR A 278 -1.45 27.50 -23.67
CA TYR A 278 -0.16 27.59 -22.99
C TYR A 278 0.06 28.99 -22.45
N LYS A 279 0.20 29.11 -21.12
CA LYS A 279 0.60 30.34 -20.45
C LYS A 279 2.10 30.24 -20.07
N PRO A 280 2.96 31.12 -20.59
CA PRO A 280 4.37 31.16 -20.22
C PRO A 280 4.53 31.54 -18.74
N PHE A 281 5.62 31.11 -18.12
CA PHE A 281 5.89 31.48 -16.73
C PHE A 281 6.21 32.97 -16.63
N ASN A 282 5.66 33.62 -15.60
CA ASN A 282 6.02 35.01 -15.29
C ASN A 282 7.33 35.04 -14.50
N LEU A 283 8.45 35.34 -15.19
CA LEU A 283 9.79 35.41 -14.59
C LEU A 283 10.14 36.83 -14.09
N ASN A 284 9.22 37.78 -14.23
CA ASN A 284 9.45 39.19 -13.92
C ASN A 284 8.91 39.61 -12.56
N GLU A 285 8.06 38.77 -11.94
CA GLU A 285 7.55 38.98 -10.59
C GLU A 285 8.39 38.20 -9.58
N TYR A 286 9.22 38.91 -8.83
CA TYR A 286 9.98 38.36 -7.70
C TYR A 286 10.16 39.43 -6.62
N PRO A 287 10.28 39.05 -5.33
CA PRO A 287 10.50 40.02 -4.27
C PRO A 287 11.88 40.70 -4.43
N ALA A 288 11.91 42.03 -4.34
CA ALA A 288 13.12 42.83 -4.59
C ALA A 288 14.32 42.42 -3.71
N GLU A 289 14.03 41.95 -2.49
CA GLU A 289 15.00 41.46 -1.49
C GLU A 289 15.84 40.28 -2.02
N PHE A 290 15.28 39.44 -2.89
CA PHE A 290 15.96 38.25 -3.40
C PHE A 290 16.48 38.39 -4.84
N SER A 291 16.54 39.61 -5.37
CA SER A 291 16.98 39.91 -6.74
C SER A 291 18.36 39.32 -7.11
N ARG A 292 19.27 39.17 -6.14
CA ARG A 292 20.60 38.59 -6.33
C ARG A 292 20.62 37.08 -6.59
N PHE A 293 19.53 36.37 -6.31
CA PHE A 293 19.43 34.91 -6.42
C PHE A 293 18.72 34.44 -7.70
N LYS A 294 18.24 35.39 -8.51
CA LYS A 294 17.56 35.12 -9.77
C LYS A 294 18.44 34.27 -10.68
N GLY A 295 17.91 33.16 -11.17
CA GLY A 295 18.58 32.34 -12.19
C GLY A 295 19.75 31.49 -11.70
N GLN A 296 19.92 31.28 -10.39
CA GLN A 296 21.11 30.60 -9.85
C GLN A 296 20.89 29.14 -9.45
N LEU A 297 19.65 28.72 -9.23
CA LEU A 297 19.32 27.35 -8.83
C LEU A 297 19.33 26.40 -10.05
N LEU A 298 19.87 25.20 -9.89
CA LEU A 298 19.92 24.19 -10.94
C LEU A 298 18.60 23.42 -11.07
N ALA A 299 18.02 23.00 -9.95
CA ALA A 299 16.76 22.24 -9.93
C ALA A 299 15.88 22.61 -8.73
N LEU A 300 14.57 22.55 -8.96
CA LEU A 300 13.51 22.81 -7.99
C LEU A 300 12.40 21.79 -8.21
N ASP A 301 12.47 20.68 -7.48
CA ASP A 301 11.57 19.54 -7.66
C ASP A 301 10.51 19.51 -6.56
N PHE A 302 9.25 19.32 -6.94
CA PHE A 302 8.15 19.12 -6.00
C PHE A 302 7.75 17.66 -6.05
N GLU A 303 7.92 16.94 -4.96
CA GLU A 303 7.57 15.52 -4.85
C GLU A 303 6.50 15.35 -3.77
N LYS A 304 5.40 14.70 -4.14
CA LYS A 304 4.34 14.30 -3.23
C LYS A 304 4.82 13.12 -2.38
N LEU A 305 4.71 13.20 -1.05
CA LEU A 305 4.94 12.08 -0.17
C LEU A 305 3.60 11.38 0.07
N ALA A 306 3.32 10.36 -0.74
CA ALA A 306 2.15 9.50 -0.52
C ALA A 306 2.37 8.63 0.72
N GLY A 307 1.32 8.45 1.53
CA GLY A 307 1.33 7.47 2.61
C GLY A 307 1.45 6.04 2.09
N GLY A 308 1.92 5.14 2.96
CA GLY A 308 2.19 3.74 2.61
C GLY A 308 3.70 3.45 2.51
N PRO A 309 4.09 2.19 2.30
CA PRO A 309 5.49 1.85 2.14
C PRO A 309 6.11 2.59 0.95
N PRO A 310 7.38 3.02 1.03
CA PRO A 310 8.03 3.77 -0.04
C PRO A 310 8.12 2.91 -1.30
N VAL A 311 7.22 3.16 -2.23
CA VAL A 311 7.32 2.68 -3.60
C VAL A 311 8.29 3.63 -4.31
N GLY A 312 9.38 3.10 -4.86
CA GLY A 312 10.33 3.90 -5.64
C GLY A 312 9.64 4.60 -6.83
N LYS A 313 10.39 5.33 -7.67
CA LYS A 313 9.79 5.91 -8.88
C LYS A 313 9.06 4.84 -9.73
N PRO A 314 8.02 5.20 -10.49
CA PRO A 314 7.22 4.25 -11.27
C PRO A 314 8.07 3.35 -12.17
N VAL A 315 9.10 3.91 -12.79
CA VAL A 315 10.11 3.15 -13.53
C VAL A 315 11.46 3.30 -12.86
N ALA A 316 12.11 2.17 -12.57
CA ALA A 316 13.50 2.15 -12.14
C ALA A 316 14.27 0.99 -12.78
N ILE A 317 15.53 1.24 -13.13
CA ILE A 317 16.45 0.29 -13.74
C ILE A 317 17.73 0.28 -12.91
N GLU A 318 17.97 -0.82 -12.21
CA GLU A 318 19.18 -1.05 -11.42
C GLU A 318 20.25 -1.68 -12.31
N ILE A 319 21.41 -1.02 -12.45
CA ILE A 319 22.56 -1.50 -13.20
C ILE A 319 23.70 -1.76 -12.23
N ARG A 320 24.21 -2.99 -12.20
CA ARG A 320 25.26 -3.44 -11.29
C ARG A 320 26.53 -3.80 -12.04
N GLY A 321 27.68 -3.39 -11.51
CA GLY A 321 28.99 -3.66 -12.08
C GLY A 321 30.15 -3.16 -11.21
N ASP A 322 31.37 -3.26 -11.73
CA ASP A 322 32.60 -2.91 -10.99
C ASP A 322 33.15 -1.54 -11.37
N ASP A 323 33.03 -1.12 -12.63
CA ASP A 323 33.51 0.18 -13.11
C ASP A 323 32.38 1.19 -13.32
N TYR A 324 32.55 2.39 -12.75
CA TYR A 324 31.52 3.43 -12.67
C TYR A 324 31.38 4.21 -14.00
N ASP A 325 32.47 4.42 -14.74
CA ASP A 325 32.43 5.06 -16.05
C ASP A 325 31.62 4.22 -17.05
N THR A 326 31.74 2.90 -16.94
CA THR A 326 30.92 1.96 -17.70
C THR A 326 29.47 1.94 -17.21
N LEU A 327 29.21 2.02 -15.90
CA LEU A 327 27.85 2.18 -15.38
C LEU A 327 27.17 3.43 -15.96
N ILE A 328 27.84 4.58 -15.97
CA ILE A 328 27.31 5.84 -16.52
C ILE A 328 26.96 5.68 -18.00
N ARG A 329 27.85 5.08 -18.80
CA ARG A 329 27.58 4.81 -20.23
C ARG A 329 26.35 3.94 -20.44
N ILE A 330 26.22 2.86 -19.67
CA ILE A 330 25.02 2.00 -19.71
C ILE A 330 23.78 2.80 -19.28
N GLY A 331 23.89 3.60 -18.22
CA GLY A 331 22.83 4.48 -17.73
C GLY A 331 22.32 5.44 -18.80
N GLU A 332 23.21 6.09 -19.54
CA GLU A 332 22.85 6.97 -20.67
C GLU A 332 22.14 6.25 -21.81
N GLU A 333 22.55 5.02 -22.14
CA GLU A 333 21.82 4.18 -23.12
C GLU A 333 20.39 3.89 -22.65
N TYR A 334 20.20 3.54 -21.36
CA TYR A 334 18.86 3.32 -20.81
C TYR A 334 18.04 4.61 -20.74
N LYS A 335 18.61 5.75 -20.34
CA LYS A 335 17.93 7.05 -20.37
C LYS A 335 17.46 7.40 -21.78
N SER A 336 18.29 7.15 -22.79
CA SER A 336 17.96 7.36 -24.19
C SER A 336 16.83 6.47 -24.69
N VAL A 337 16.71 5.23 -24.17
CA VAL A 337 15.57 4.34 -24.46
C VAL A 337 14.31 4.83 -23.77
N MET A 338 14.39 5.17 -22.48
CA MET A 338 13.26 5.67 -21.69
C MET A 338 12.65 6.93 -22.32
N ALA A 339 13.48 7.81 -22.87
CA ALA A 339 13.03 9.04 -23.55
C ALA A 339 12.20 8.79 -24.81
N LYS A 340 12.28 7.59 -25.41
CA LYS A 340 11.50 7.22 -26.60
C LYS A 340 10.09 6.72 -26.27
N VAL A 341 9.83 6.36 -25.01
CA VAL A 341 8.56 5.77 -24.60
C VAL A 341 7.54 6.87 -24.30
N PRO A 342 6.38 6.90 -24.98
CA PRO A 342 5.36 7.92 -24.74
C PRO A 342 4.84 7.90 -23.30
N GLY A 343 4.90 9.06 -22.64
CA GLY A 343 4.40 9.23 -21.28
C GLY A 343 5.45 9.02 -20.18
N VAL A 344 6.70 8.70 -20.53
CA VAL A 344 7.81 8.73 -19.57
C VAL A 344 8.32 10.17 -19.41
N THR A 345 8.44 10.64 -18.17
CA THR A 345 8.87 12.00 -17.80
C THR A 345 9.93 11.96 -16.70
N ASP A 346 10.62 13.08 -16.46
CA ASP A 346 11.61 13.25 -15.37
C ASP A 346 12.64 12.10 -15.27
N ILE A 347 13.20 11.72 -16.41
CA ILE A 347 14.23 10.69 -16.51
C ILE A 347 15.52 11.22 -15.88
N GLY A 348 16.07 10.49 -14.92
CA GLY A 348 17.34 10.81 -14.28
C GLY A 348 18.00 9.57 -13.70
N ASP A 349 19.11 9.75 -13.03
CA ASP A 349 19.83 8.69 -12.32
C ASP A 349 20.28 9.17 -10.94
N ASP A 350 20.84 8.25 -10.16
CA ASP A 350 21.39 8.51 -8.83
C ASP A 350 22.89 8.88 -8.85
N PHE A 351 23.48 9.06 -10.04
CA PHE A 351 24.85 9.55 -10.16
C PHE A 351 24.90 11.04 -9.87
N ASN A 352 25.78 11.42 -8.94
CA ASN A 352 26.12 12.82 -8.73
C ASN A 352 27.63 12.99 -8.90
N GLU A 353 28.01 13.85 -9.84
CA GLU A 353 29.38 14.31 -9.93
C GLU A 353 29.79 14.92 -8.59
N GLY A 354 30.89 14.42 -8.03
CA GLY A 354 31.46 14.95 -6.81
C GLY A 354 32.13 16.30 -7.06
N LYS A 355 32.64 16.88 -5.99
CA LYS A 355 33.45 18.10 -6.11
C LYS A 355 34.77 17.76 -6.80
N ASP A 356 35.39 18.77 -7.40
CA ASP A 356 36.79 18.68 -7.78
C ASP A 356 37.63 18.29 -6.55
N GLU A 357 38.27 17.14 -6.64
CA GLU A 357 39.22 16.64 -5.66
C GLU A 357 40.63 16.94 -6.14
N ILE A 358 41.49 17.31 -5.19
CA ILE A 358 42.93 17.37 -5.45
C ILE A 358 43.52 16.07 -4.94
N ARG A 359 43.81 15.15 -5.87
CA ARG A 359 44.39 13.85 -5.55
C ARG A 359 45.90 13.99 -5.45
N ILE A 360 46.40 13.95 -4.22
CA ILE A 360 47.83 14.02 -3.93
C ILE A 360 48.41 12.61 -3.98
N LYS A 361 49.28 12.35 -4.96
CA LYS A 361 50.03 11.10 -5.12
C LYS A 361 51.45 11.32 -4.63
N VAL A 362 51.85 10.60 -3.59
CA VAL A 362 53.23 10.63 -3.10
C VAL A 362 54.10 9.80 -4.07
N ASN A 363 55.22 10.37 -4.51
CA ASN A 363 56.21 9.64 -5.28
C ASN A 363 57.02 8.75 -4.31
N GLU A 364 56.67 7.47 -4.25
CA GLU A 364 57.26 6.52 -3.32
C GLU A 364 58.77 6.38 -3.49
N SER A 365 59.28 6.41 -4.73
CA SER A 365 60.71 6.31 -5.02
C SER A 365 61.49 7.53 -4.50
N LEU A 366 60.97 8.74 -4.72
CA LEU A 366 61.60 9.97 -4.22
C LEU A 366 61.49 10.07 -2.69
N ALA A 367 60.34 9.71 -2.11
CA ALA A 367 60.14 9.69 -0.67
C ALA A 367 61.11 8.72 0.02
N SER A 368 61.29 7.52 -0.55
CA SER A 368 62.24 6.52 -0.06
C SER A 368 63.69 7.02 -0.11
N THR A 369 64.11 7.59 -1.25
CA THR A 369 65.46 8.19 -1.41
C THR A 369 65.70 9.33 -0.43
N ALA A 370 64.66 10.12 -0.15
CA ALA A 370 64.69 11.21 0.79
C ALA A 370 64.71 10.76 2.27
N GLY A 371 64.48 9.47 2.55
CA GLY A 371 64.36 8.93 3.91
C GLY A 371 63.06 9.35 4.60
N VAL A 372 61.96 9.49 3.85
CA VAL A 372 60.65 9.93 4.34
C VAL A 372 59.59 8.88 4.00
N SER A 373 58.78 8.47 4.97
CA SER A 373 57.66 7.55 4.72
C SER A 373 56.44 8.26 4.12
N VAL A 374 55.68 7.56 3.29
CA VAL A 374 54.40 8.03 2.75
C VAL A 374 53.45 8.48 3.88
N PHE A 375 53.45 7.75 5.00
CA PHE A 375 52.68 8.10 6.19
C PHE A 375 53.06 9.48 6.75
N LYS A 376 54.36 9.79 6.88
CA LYS A 376 54.81 11.10 7.39
C LYS A 376 54.40 12.24 6.45
N VAL A 377 54.47 12.02 5.14
CA VAL A 377 54.01 13.01 4.14
C VAL A 377 52.51 13.25 4.28
N ALA A 378 51.71 12.18 4.33
CA ALA A 378 50.26 12.27 4.50
C ALA A 378 49.88 12.95 5.82
N GLN A 379 50.56 12.60 6.92
CA GLN A 379 50.36 13.21 8.23
C GLN A 379 50.66 14.71 8.18
N ALA A 380 51.78 15.13 7.59
CA ALA A 380 52.15 16.55 7.48
C ALA A 380 51.09 17.36 6.72
N ILE A 381 50.57 16.81 5.61
CA ILE A 381 49.49 17.43 4.83
C ILE A 381 48.19 17.51 5.65
N ASN A 382 47.81 16.42 6.31
CA ASN A 382 46.59 16.37 7.13
C ASN A 382 46.66 17.34 8.31
N THR A 383 47.80 17.40 9.02
CA THR A 383 48.03 18.35 10.11
C THR A 383 47.94 19.80 9.60
N ALA A 384 48.50 20.11 8.43
CA ALA A 384 48.46 21.46 7.89
C ALA A 384 47.02 21.92 7.53
N PHE A 385 46.22 21.07 6.86
CA PHE A 385 44.91 21.46 6.34
C PHE A 385 43.71 21.09 7.24
N GLN A 386 43.59 19.82 7.62
CA GLN A 386 42.48 19.33 8.46
C GLN A 386 42.72 19.63 9.95
N GLY A 387 43.98 19.55 10.35
CA GLY A 387 44.43 19.69 11.72
C GLY A 387 44.54 18.37 12.44
N THR A 388 45.52 18.29 13.33
CA THR A 388 45.71 17.14 14.21
C THR A 388 45.23 17.49 15.60
N VAL A 389 44.47 16.59 16.22
CA VAL A 389 44.03 16.74 17.62
C VAL A 389 45.28 16.65 18.51
N ALA A 390 45.65 17.77 19.12
CA ALA A 390 46.78 17.85 20.03
C ALA A 390 46.38 17.41 21.43
N THR A 391 45.15 17.76 21.85
CA THR A 391 44.56 17.31 23.11
C THR A 391 43.04 17.41 23.04
N LYS A 392 42.35 16.85 24.02
CA LYS A 392 40.92 17.02 24.24
C LYS A 392 40.71 17.67 25.59
N ILE A 393 39.80 18.63 25.67
CA ILE A 393 39.39 19.27 26.92
C ILE A 393 37.94 18.88 27.21
N LYS A 394 37.64 18.56 28.46
CA LYS A 394 36.28 18.23 28.89
C LYS A 394 35.58 19.50 29.38
N ARG A 395 34.42 19.83 28.80
CA ARG A 395 33.61 20.98 29.21
C ARG A 395 32.21 20.49 29.55
N ALA A 396 31.86 20.53 30.84
CA ALA A 396 30.61 19.97 31.38
C ALA A 396 30.38 18.52 30.90
N ASP A 397 29.49 18.35 29.91
CA ASP A 397 29.03 17.06 29.39
C ASP A 397 29.56 16.75 27.96
N GLU A 398 30.44 17.60 27.40
CA GLU A 398 31.03 17.39 26.06
C GLU A 398 32.57 17.36 26.08
N GLU A 399 33.17 16.54 25.21
CA GLU A 399 34.60 16.57 24.90
C GLU A 399 34.84 17.50 23.72
N VAL A 400 35.70 18.50 23.90
CA VAL A 400 36.10 19.45 22.86
C VAL A 400 37.52 19.14 22.39
N GLU A 401 37.69 18.91 21.09
CA GLU A 401 39.00 18.65 20.47
C GLU A 401 39.79 19.94 20.21
N VAL A 402 41.02 20.01 20.73
CA VAL A 402 41.95 21.10 20.43
C VAL A 402 42.84 20.67 19.25
N LYS A 403 42.67 21.33 18.09
CA LYS A 403 43.37 20.98 16.84
C LYS A 403 44.47 21.98 16.50
N VAL A 404 45.64 21.47 16.11
CA VAL A 404 46.74 22.25 15.54
C VAL A 404 46.68 22.16 14.03
N ARG A 405 46.64 23.31 13.35
CA ARG A 405 46.59 23.44 11.88
C ARG A 405 47.08 24.81 11.42
N PHE A 406 47.30 24.98 10.11
CA PHE A 406 47.66 26.28 9.56
C PHE A 406 46.50 27.31 9.62
N PRO A 407 46.83 28.62 9.64
CA PRO A 407 45.84 29.70 9.51
C PRO A 407 44.94 29.51 8.29
N GLU A 408 43.71 30.02 8.38
CA GLU A 408 42.70 29.80 7.34
C GLU A 408 43.11 30.37 5.98
N GLU A 409 43.81 31.51 5.95
CA GLU A 409 44.25 32.15 4.70
C GLU A 409 45.20 31.24 3.92
N VAL A 410 46.09 30.54 4.62
CA VAL A 410 47.06 29.60 4.04
C VAL A 410 46.36 28.32 3.56
N ARG A 411 45.24 27.93 4.16
CA ARG A 411 44.51 26.69 3.77
C ARG A 411 43.63 26.84 2.54
N LYS A 412 43.40 28.07 2.05
CA LYS A 412 42.55 28.36 0.88
C LYS A 412 43.25 28.13 -0.46
N SER A 413 44.58 28.04 -0.49
CA SER A 413 45.36 27.87 -1.72
C SER A 413 46.15 26.56 -1.74
N ILE A 414 46.14 25.88 -2.88
CA ILE A 414 46.95 24.67 -3.10
C ILE A 414 48.46 24.99 -3.12
N GLY A 415 48.83 26.23 -3.46
CA GLY A 415 50.23 26.69 -3.46
C GLY A 415 50.88 26.60 -2.08
N SER A 416 50.08 26.52 -1.01
CA SER A 416 50.54 26.35 0.36
C SER A 416 51.17 24.99 0.64
N LEU A 417 51.01 24.00 -0.25
CA LEU A 417 51.76 22.72 -0.18
C LEU A 417 53.27 22.93 -0.24
N ASN A 418 53.74 24.03 -0.86
CA ASN A 418 55.16 24.40 -0.88
C ASN A 418 55.70 24.80 0.50
N ASN A 419 54.82 25.21 1.41
CA ASN A 419 55.18 25.66 2.75
C ASN A 419 55.13 24.52 3.78
N ILE A 420 54.80 23.30 3.36
CA ILE A 420 54.76 22.13 4.23
C ILE A 420 56.10 21.41 4.14
N PHE A 421 56.73 21.19 5.29
CA PHE A 421 57.98 20.46 5.39
C PHE A 421 57.78 19.18 6.21
N VAL A 422 58.49 18.14 5.82
CA VAL A 422 58.52 16.86 6.54
C VAL A 422 59.97 16.53 6.89
N SER A 423 60.19 16.08 8.13
CA SER A 423 61.52 15.69 8.59
C SER A 423 61.85 14.26 8.15
N ASN A 424 63.00 14.08 7.51
CA ASN A 424 63.51 12.78 7.14
C ASN A 424 64.16 12.05 8.32
N GLN A 425 64.57 10.80 8.13
CA GLN A 425 65.25 10.00 9.16
C GLN A 425 66.53 10.65 9.72
N LEU A 426 67.17 11.54 8.96
CA LEU A 426 68.37 12.27 9.36
C LEU A 426 68.05 13.64 10.01
N GLY A 427 66.79 13.94 10.27
CA GLY A 427 66.35 15.21 10.89
C GLY A 427 66.30 16.41 9.93
N LYS A 428 66.58 16.23 8.64
CA LYS A 428 66.52 17.30 7.63
C LYS A 428 65.08 17.55 7.18
N LEU A 429 64.72 18.82 7.04
CA LEU A 429 63.41 19.23 6.53
C LEU A 429 63.39 19.19 5.01
N ILE A 430 62.42 18.47 4.47
CA ILE A 430 62.21 18.31 3.02
C ILE A 430 60.85 18.90 2.66
N PRO A 431 60.76 19.79 1.65
CA PRO A 431 59.48 20.31 1.18
C PRO A 431 58.61 19.17 0.65
N VAL A 432 57.37 19.08 1.15
CA VAL A 432 56.41 18.06 0.73
C VAL A 432 56.11 18.17 -0.77
N SER A 433 56.09 19.37 -1.34
CA SER A 433 55.87 19.60 -2.77
C SER A 433 56.88 18.91 -3.70
N ARG A 434 58.08 18.56 -3.22
CA ARG A 434 59.07 17.79 -4.01
C ARG A 434 58.81 16.28 -4.00
N LEU A 435 58.00 15.80 -3.06
CA LEU A 435 57.72 14.39 -2.86
C LEU A 435 56.34 13.98 -3.38
N ILE A 436 55.55 14.93 -3.86
CA ILE A 436 54.17 14.70 -4.29
C ILE A 436 53.93 15.23 -5.69
N ASN A 437 53.04 14.56 -6.40
CA ASN A 437 52.33 15.10 -7.55
C ASN A 437 50.87 15.25 -7.16
N TYR A 438 50.18 16.25 -7.70
CA TYR A 438 48.73 16.35 -7.51
C TYR A 438 48.03 16.54 -8.83
N VAL A 439 46.84 15.95 -8.94
CA VAL A 439 45.97 16.07 -10.11
C VAL A 439 44.62 16.55 -9.60
N ARG A 440 44.01 17.51 -10.32
CA ARG A 440 42.63 17.90 -10.06
C ARG A 440 41.73 17.01 -10.91
N GLU A 441 40.93 16.19 -10.25
CA GLU A 441 39.99 15.28 -10.90
C GLU A 441 38.63 15.41 -10.20
N PRO A 442 37.50 15.32 -10.92
CA PRO A 442 36.20 15.26 -10.30
C PRO A 442 36.11 14.01 -9.40
N GLY A 443 35.72 14.21 -8.15
CA GLY A 443 35.45 13.13 -7.21
C GLY A 443 34.09 12.49 -7.47
N PHE A 444 33.77 11.46 -6.68
CA PHE A 444 32.42 10.89 -6.63
C PHE A 444 31.72 11.39 -5.36
N ALA A 445 30.52 11.95 -5.48
CA ALA A 445 29.79 12.42 -4.30
C ALA A 445 29.34 11.25 -3.41
N ASN A 446 28.93 10.14 -4.03
CA ASN A 446 28.45 8.92 -3.41
C ASN A 446 28.77 7.72 -4.31
N ILE A 447 29.05 6.57 -3.70
CA ILE A 447 29.22 5.29 -4.42
C ILE A 447 28.24 4.29 -3.82
N ASN A 448 27.15 4.05 -4.54
CA ASN A 448 26.11 3.11 -4.14
C ASN A 448 26.57 1.68 -4.43
N HIS A 449 26.27 0.76 -3.52
CA HIS A 449 26.58 -0.66 -3.68
C HIS A 449 25.37 -1.53 -3.34
N LEU A 450 25.22 -2.64 -4.05
CA LEU A 450 24.22 -3.66 -3.77
C LEU A 450 24.83 -5.04 -4.01
N ASP A 451 24.73 -5.91 -3.00
CA ASP A 451 25.35 -7.24 -2.98
C ASP A 451 26.87 -7.20 -3.28
N GLY A 452 27.56 -6.18 -2.76
CA GLY A 452 29.01 -5.99 -2.91
C GLY A 452 29.48 -5.47 -4.28
N LYS A 453 28.55 -5.14 -5.19
CA LYS A 453 28.85 -4.52 -6.50
C LYS A 453 28.39 -3.08 -6.53
N ARG A 454 29.04 -2.21 -7.31
CA ARG A 454 28.59 -0.83 -7.50
C ARG A 454 27.25 -0.83 -8.24
N LEU A 455 26.39 0.11 -7.86
CA LEU A 455 25.03 0.26 -8.37
C LEU A 455 24.86 1.65 -8.96
N LEU A 456 24.27 1.72 -10.16
CA LEU A 456 23.68 2.92 -10.74
C LEU A 456 22.20 2.64 -11.00
N THR A 457 21.33 3.53 -10.52
CA THR A 457 19.88 3.41 -10.67
C THR A 457 19.35 4.51 -11.57
N VAL A 458 18.84 4.13 -12.75
CA VAL A 458 18.13 5.05 -13.64
C VAL A 458 16.65 5.03 -13.31
N THR A 459 16.02 6.20 -13.16
CA THR A 459 14.62 6.32 -12.71
C THR A 459 13.85 7.30 -13.58
N ALA A 460 12.53 7.13 -13.68
CA ALA A 460 11.64 8.08 -14.34
C ALA A 460 10.23 8.09 -13.73
N ASN A 461 9.56 9.22 -13.90
CA ASN A 461 8.13 9.40 -13.62
C ASN A 461 7.29 9.04 -14.86
N LEU A 462 5.98 8.91 -14.65
CA LEU A 462 5.03 8.64 -15.71
C LEU A 462 3.91 9.68 -15.71
N ASP A 463 3.50 10.07 -16.90
CA ASP A 463 2.25 10.75 -17.17
C ASP A 463 1.12 9.71 -17.19
N GLU A 464 0.44 9.59 -16.05
CA GLU A 464 -0.63 8.61 -15.79
C GLU A 464 -1.80 8.68 -16.80
N ILE A 465 -1.91 9.77 -17.57
CA ILE A 465 -2.94 9.94 -18.60
C ILE A 465 -2.57 9.18 -19.89
N LYS A 466 -1.27 9.00 -20.18
CA LYS A 466 -0.80 8.45 -21.47
C LYS A 466 -0.34 7.01 -21.38
N THR A 467 0.24 6.64 -20.25
CA THR A 467 0.73 5.28 -20.04
C THR A 467 0.61 4.93 -18.57
N ASP A 468 0.37 3.66 -18.31
CA ASP A 468 0.55 3.08 -16.98
C ASP A 468 1.95 2.49 -16.83
N THR A 469 2.31 2.17 -15.58
CA THR A 469 3.62 1.63 -15.20
C THR A 469 3.94 0.29 -15.85
N ARG A 470 2.93 -0.56 -16.12
CA ARG A 470 3.12 -1.88 -16.70
C ARG A 470 3.45 -1.77 -18.19
N ARG A 471 2.69 -0.95 -18.92
CA ARG A 471 2.88 -0.69 -20.34
C ARG A 471 4.22 -0.01 -20.60
N ALA A 472 4.57 1.01 -19.81
CA ALA A 472 5.85 1.70 -19.92
C ALA A 472 7.03 0.74 -19.71
N ASN A 473 7.01 -0.06 -18.64
CA ASN A 473 8.07 -1.05 -18.38
C ASN A 473 8.18 -2.11 -19.48
N ALA A 474 7.06 -2.59 -20.02
CA ALA A 474 7.07 -3.56 -21.12
C ALA A 474 7.70 -2.97 -22.41
N GLU A 475 7.39 -1.72 -22.73
CA GLU A 475 7.94 -1.03 -23.89
C GLU A 475 9.43 -0.73 -23.73
N ILE A 476 9.85 -0.27 -22.54
CA ILE A 476 11.26 -0.06 -22.19
C ILE A 476 12.03 -1.37 -22.27
N ALA A 477 11.49 -2.48 -21.73
CA ALA A 477 12.11 -3.80 -21.80
C ALA A 477 12.29 -4.30 -23.24
N LYS A 478 11.30 -4.02 -24.12
CA LYS A 478 11.40 -4.34 -25.55
C LYS A 478 12.48 -3.52 -26.25
N LEU A 479 12.54 -2.21 -25.98
CA LEU A 479 13.48 -1.29 -26.63
C LEU A 479 14.91 -1.39 -26.10
N SER A 480 15.09 -1.80 -24.84
CA SER A 480 16.39 -1.98 -24.19
C SER A 480 17.01 -3.37 -24.38
N LYS A 481 16.31 -4.26 -25.09
CA LYS A 481 16.78 -5.62 -25.35
C LYS A 481 18.13 -5.59 -26.08
N GLY A 482 19.12 -6.28 -25.54
CA GLY A 482 20.48 -6.35 -26.11
C GLY A 482 21.43 -5.23 -25.66
N ILE A 483 20.99 -4.23 -24.87
CA ILE A 483 21.90 -3.18 -24.36
C ILE A 483 22.89 -3.79 -23.37
N ILE A 484 22.39 -4.51 -22.35
CA ILE A 484 23.24 -5.07 -21.29
C ILE A 484 24.17 -6.17 -21.82
N ASP A 485 23.76 -6.89 -22.86
CA ASP A 485 24.54 -7.98 -23.47
C ASP A 485 25.86 -7.49 -24.09
N LYS A 486 25.96 -6.19 -24.40
CA LYS A 486 27.21 -5.55 -24.89
C LYS A 486 28.27 -5.38 -23.79
N TYR A 487 27.89 -5.52 -22.51
CA TYR A 487 28.74 -5.22 -21.36
C TYR A 487 28.91 -6.45 -20.46
N PRO A 488 29.90 -7.33 -20.76
CA PRO A 488 30.16 -8.51 -19.95
C PRO A 488 30.48 -8.16 -18.49
N GLY A 489 29.91 -8.90 -17.54
CA GLY A 489 30.11 -8.67 -16.10
C GLY A 489 29.14 -7.65 -15.49
N TYR A 490 28.34 -6.96 -16.30
CA TYR A 490 27.28 -6.08 -15.83
C TYR A 490 25.95 -6.81 -15.82
N ARG A 491 25.11 -6.50 -14.81
CA ARG A 491 23.75 -7.03 -14.72
C ARG A 491 22.78 -5.89 -14.57
N MET A 492 21.64 -6.00 -15.24
CA MET A 492 20.53 -5.06 -15.11
C MET A 492 19.32 -5.78 -14.53
N ARG A 493 18.59 -5.09 -13.65
CA ARG A 493 17.30 -5.52 -13.12
C ARG A 493 16.31 -4.37 -13.21
N PHE A 494 15.13 -4.64 -13.75
CA PHE A 494 13.99 -3.74 -13.60
C PHE A 494 13.53 -3.72 -12.14
N GLY A 495 13.47 -2.52 -11.57
CA GLY A 495 12.95 -2.22 -10.24
C GLY A 495 11.79 -1.24 -10.31
N GLY A 496 11.47 -0.62 -9.17
CA GLY A 496 10.42 0.39 -9.05
C GLY A 496 9.08 -0.18 -8.58
N GLU A 497 8.10 0.72 -8.43
CA GLU A 497 6.78 0.44 -7.84
C GLU A 497 6.07 -0.77 -8.46
N ASN A 498 6.17 -0.97 -9.78
CA ASN A 498 5.43 -2.02 -10.46
C ASN A 498 5.91 -3.44 -10.10
N LYS A 499 7.21 -3.64 -9.84
CA LYS A 499 7.71 -4.97 -9.46
C LYS A 499 7.21 -5.36 -8.08
N ASP A 500 7.29 -4.43 -7.12
CA ASP A 500 6.80 -4.66 -5.76
C ASP A 500 5.27 -4.83 -5.77
N THR A 501 4.57 -4.08 -6.61
CA THR A 501 3.13 -4.23 -6.85
C THR A 501 2.78 -5.61 -7.39
N GLU A 502 3.44 -6.06 -8.45
CA GLU A 502 3.18 -7.35 -9.09
C GLU A 502 3.50 -8.52 -8.16
N GLU A 503 4.63 -8.46 -7.44
CA GLU A 503 4.99 -9.45 -6.43
C GLU A 503 3.91 -9.56 -5.34
N SER A 504 3.37 -8.42 -4.93
CA SER A 504 2.39 -8.33 -3.83
C SER A 504 1.01 -8.78 -4.26
N LEU A 505 0.54 -8.36 -5.44
CA LEU A 505 -0.69 -8.87 -6.04
C LEU A 505 -0.60 -10.38 -6.30
N ALA A 506 0.55 -10.87 -6.77
CA ALA A 506 0.77 -12.30 -6.95
C ALA A 506 0.77 -13.06 -5.61
N SER A 507 1.38 -12.49 -4.56
CA SER A 507 1.36 -13.07 -3.22
C SER A 507 -0.07 -13.12 -2.64
N LEU A 508 -0.86 -12.07 -2.84
CA LEU A 508 -2.25 -12.00 -2.41
C LEU A 508 -3.13 -12.98 -3.19
N GLY A 509 -2.94 -13.11 -4.51
CA GLY A 509 -3.62 -14.11 -5.32
C GLY A 509 -3.30 -15.54 -4.88
N ARG A 510 -2.04 -15.83 -4.52
CA ARG A 510 -1.65 -17.12 -3.91
C ARG A 510 -2.34 -17.31 -2.55
N ALA A 511 -2.37 -16.29 -1.71
CA ALA A 511 -3.04 -16.34 -0.41
C ALA A 511 -4.54 -16.63 -0.56
N PHE A 512 -5.22 -15.98 -1.51
CA PHE A 512 -6.63 -16.24 -1.84
C PHE A 512 -6.86 -17.67 -2.32
N LEU A 513 -5.99 -18.20 -3.20
CA LEU A 513 -6.11 -19.59 -3.67
C LEU A 513 -5.93 -20.60 -2.52
N VAL A 514 -4.95 -20.37 -1.65
CA VAL A 514 -4.74 -21.21 -0.45
C VAL A 514 -5.93 -21.13 0.49
N ALA A 515 -6.45 -19.92 0.77
CA ALA A 515 -7.66 -19.72 1.57
C ALA A 515 -8.84 -20.49 0.99
N PHE A 516 -9.07 -20.37 -0.32
CA PHE A 516 -10.15 -21.06 -1.02
C PHE A 516 -10.05 -22.58 -0.88
N ILE A 517 -8.86 -23.16 -1.03
CA ILE A 517 -8.64 -24.60 -0.87
C ILE A 517 -8.90 -25.03 0.58
N ILE A 518 -8.42 -24.28 1.58
CA ILE A 518 -8.64 -24.60 2.99
C ILE A 518 -10.12 -24.50 3.35
N ILE A 519 -10.82 -23.43 2.93
CA ILE A 519 -12.25 -23.28 3.11
C ILE A 519 -13.00 -24.45 2.47
N PHE A 520 -12.67 -24.81 1.22
CA PHE A 520 -13.30 -25.94 0.55
C PHE A 520 -13.09 -27.26 1.32
N MET A 521 -11.89 -27.51 1.85
CA MET A 521 -11.60 -28.70 2.65
C MET A 521 -12.39 -28.74 3.97
N ILE A 522 -12.48 -27.61 4.68
CA ILE A 522 -13.27 -27.49 5.91
C ILE A 522 -14.73 -27.80 5.62
N LEU A 523 -15.30 -27.18 4.57
CA LEU A 523 -16.69 -27.40 4.16
C LEU A 523 -16.94 -28.84 3.71
N ALA A 524 -16.00 -29.43 2.97
CA ALA A 524 -16.11 -30.82 2.52
C ALA A 524 -16.11 -31.79 3.70
N SER A 525 -15.33 -31.50 4.74
CA SER A 525 -15.31 -32.25 6.00
C SER A 525 -16.61 -32.08 6.77
N LEU A 526 -17.11 -30.84 6.90
CA LEU A 526 -18.36 -30.52 7.60
C LEU A 526 -19.55 -31.27 6.99
N PHE A 527 -19.77 -31.10 5.68
CA PHE A 527 -20.93 -31.68 4.98
C PHE A 527 -20.74 -33.14 4.57
N ARG A 528 -19.55 -33.72 4.81
CA ARG A 528 -19.15 -35.05 4.32
C ARG A 528 -19.46 -35.22 2.82
N SER A 529 -19.24 -34.17 2.04
CA SER A 529 -19.62 -34.09 0.62
C SER A 529 -18.67 -33.18 -0.16
N LEU A 530 -18.30 -33.57 -1.38
CA LEU A 530 -17.51 -32.71 -2.28
C LEU A 530 -18.38 -31.75 -3.11
N ILE A 531 -19.70 -31.96 -3.14
CA ILE A 531 -20.60 -31.16 -3.98
C ILE A 531 -21.26 -30.04 -3.18
N GLN A 532 -21.63 -30.29 -1.91
CA GLN A 532 -22.26 -29.26 -1.07
C GLN A 532 -21.37 -28.02 -0.83
N PRO A 533 -20.04 -28.13 -0.64
CA PRO A 533 -19.16 -26.97 -0.55
C PRO A 533 -19.26 -26.02 -1.74
N VAL A 534 -19.54 -26.53 -2.94
CA VAL A 534 -19.73 -25.70 -4.14
C VAL A 534 -20.95 -24.79 -4.00
N ILE A 535 -22.02 -25.25 -3.35
CA ILE A 535 -23.21 -24.43 -3.05
C ILE A 535 -22.79 -23.22 -2.21
N VAL A 536 -22.06 -23.49 -1.12
CA VAL A 536 -21.64 -22.47 -0.16
C VAL A 536 -20.67 -21.47 -0.78
N VAL A 537 -19.63 -21.96 -1.45
CA VAL A 537 -18.58 -21.14 -2.07
C VAL A 537 -19.10 -20.31 -3.26
N SER A 538 -20.17 -20.77 -3.93
CA SER A 538 -20.78 -20.01 -5.03
C SER A 538 -21.44 -18.69 -4.60
N SER A 539 -21.60 -18.44 -3.29
CA SER A 539 -22.01 -17.14 -2.76
C SER A 539 -20.92 -16.05 -2.91
N ILE A 540 -19.63 -16.44 -2.95
CA ILE A 540 -18.51 -15.49 -2.98
C ILE A 540 -18.54 -14.59 -4.23
N PRO A 541 -18.71 -15.09 -5.48
CA PRO A 541 -18.84 -14.23 -6.65
C PRO A 541 -19.99 -13.22 -6.54
N PHE A 542 -21.10 -13.57 -5.90
CA PHE A 542 -22.24 -12.66 -5.75
C PHE A 542 -21.94 -11.50 -4.80
N SER A 543 -21.06 -11.71 -3.81
CA SER A 543 -20.58 -10.62 -2.94
C SER A 543 -19.81 -9.53 -3.71
N LEU A 544 -19.11 -9.91 -4.79
CA LEU A 544 -18.37 -8.95 -5.65
C LEU A 544 -19.30 -7.93 -6.30
N ILE A 545 -20.57 -8.27 -6.52
CA ILE A 545 -21.57 -7.34 -7.06
C ILE A 545 -21.74 -6.16 -6.10
N GLY A 546 -21.89 -6.43 -4.80
CA GLY A 546 -22.00 -5.41 -3.77
C GLY A 546 -20.74 -4.56 -3.65
N VAL A 547 -19.56 -5.20 -3.69
CA VAL A 547 -18.27 -4.49 -3.67
C VAL A 547 -18.15 -3.55 -4.87
N ILE A 548 -18.37 -4.05 -6.08
CA ILE A 548 -18.22 -3.24 -7.30
C ILE A 548 -19.19 -2.06 -7.30
N LEU A 549 -20.45 -2.29 -6.94
CA LEU A 549 -21.45 -1.23 -6.85
C LEU A 549 -21.04 -0.17 -5.83
N ALA A 550 -20.49 -0.56 -4.67
CA ALA A 550 -20.03 0.39 -3.67
C ALA A 550 -18.94 1.31 -4.21
N PHE A 551 -17.92 0.75 -4.88
CA PHE A 551 -16.80 1.54 -5.41
C PHE A 551 -17.24 2.49 -6.52
N VAL A 552 -18.14 2.05 -7.40
CA VAL A 552 -18.68 2.91 -8.46
C VAL A 552 -19.57 4.01 -7.88
N LEU A 553 -20.46 3.69 -6.93
CA LEU A 553 -21.38 4.67 -6.33
C LEU A 553 -20.68 5.71 -5.46
N HIS A 554 -19.63 5.32 -4.73
CA HIS A 554 -18.87 6.22 -3.87
C HIS A 554 -17.73 6.92 -4.61
N GLY A 555 -17.40 6.50 -5.84
CA GLY A 555 -16.31 7.06 -6.63
C GLY A 555 -14.91 6.79 -6.03
N GLU A 556 -14.81 5.75 -5.20
CA GLU A 556 -13.61 5.36 -4.46
C GLU A 556 -12.67 4.50 -5.32
N TYR A 557 -11.37 4.53 -4.98
CA TYR A 557 -10.36 3.79 -5.73
C TYR A 557 -10.30 2.34 -5.30
N PHE A 558 -10.49 1.45 -6.26
CA PHE A 558 -10.20 0.03 -6.10
C PHE A 558 -8.69 -0.18 -6.01
N GLY A 559 -8.23 -0.71 -4.87
CA GLY A 559 -6.81 -0.84 -4.56
C GLY A 559 -6.48 -2.10 -3.77
N PHE A 560 -5.28 -2.13 -3.21
CA PHE A 560 -4.76 -3.27 -2.45
C PHE A 560 -5.64 -3.59 -1.23
N LEU A 561 -6.09 -2.55 -0.50
CA LEU A 561 -6.93 -2.72 0.69
C LEU A 561 -8.38 -3.12 0.36
N ALA A 562 -8.88 -2.74 -0.82
CA ALA A 562 -10.14 -3.26 -1.36
C ALA A 562 -10.04 -4.76 -1.65
N PHE A 563 -8.95 -5.19 -2.30
CA PHE A 563 -8.67 -6.60 -2.55
C PHE A 563 -8.53 -7.40 -1.25
N LEU A 564 -7.80 -6.88 -0.27
CA LEU A 564 -7.70 -7.49 1.05
C LEU A 564 -9.09 -7.67 1.68
N GLY A 565 -9.93 -6.64 1.55
CA GLY A 565 -11.35 -6.68 1.92
C GLY A 565 -12.11 -7.82 1.26
N ILE A 566 -11.97 -8.01 -0.05
CA ILE A 566 -12.62 -9.10 -0.80
C ILE A 566 -12.15 -10.48 -0.32
N VAL A 567 -10.84 -10.67 -0.08
CA VAL A 567 -10.31 -11.95 0.38
C VAL A 567 -10.86 -12.30 1.76
N GLY A 568 -10.91 -11.35 2.69
CA GLY A 568 -11.50 -11.59 4.01
C GLY A 568 -13.03 -11.72 3.95
N LEU A 569 -13.70 -10.97 3.08
CA LEU A 569 -15.15 -11.07 2.81
C LEU A 569 -15.54 -12.48 2.37
N ALA A 570 -14.69 -13.17 1.60
CA ALA A 570 -14.96 -14.53 1.15
C ALA A 570 -15.17 -15.51 2.32
N GLY A 571 -14.45 -15.34 3.43
CA GLY A 571 -14.65 -16.15 4.64
C GLY A 571 -15.95 -15.83 5.36
N VAL A 572 -16.27 -14.53 5.48
CA VAL A 572 -17.45 -14.06 6.22
C VAL A 572 -18.75 -14.34 5.46
N VAL A 573 -18.79 -14.12 4.15
CA VAL A 573 -19.97 -14.37 3.30
C VAL A 573 -20.40 -15.83 3.32
N VAL A 574 -19.41 -16.71 3.43
CA VAL A 574 -19.63 -18.16 3.48
C VAL A 574 -20.38 -18.56 4.76
N ASN A 575 -20.30 -17.78 5.85
CA ASN A 575 -20.98 -18.07 7.12
C ASN A 575 -22.49 -18.30 6.95
N ASP A 576 -23.21 -17.32 6.41
CA ASP A 576 -24.67 -17.39 6.21
C ASP A 576 -25.07 -18.62 5.39
N SER A 577 -24.27 -18.94 4.38
CA SER A 577 -24.48 -20.08 3.49
C SER A 577 -24.22 -21.41 4.18
N ILE A 578 -23.20 -21.52 5.04
CA ILE A 578 -22.89 -22.74 5.81
C ILE A 578 -24.09 -23.11 6.67
N VAL A 579 -24.53 -22.18 7.50
CA VAL A 579 -25.58 -22.47 8.48
C VAL A 579 -26.91 -22.77 7.78
N LEU A 580 -27.22 -22.09 6.66
CA LEU A 580 -28.42 -22.38 5.89
C LEU A 580 -28.39 -23.79 5.27
N VAL A 581 -27.26 -24.20 4.67
CA VAL A 581 -27.11 -25.55 4.08
C VAL A 581 -27.14 -26.62 5.17
N ASP A 582 -26.53 -26.36 6.32
CA ASP A 582 -26.54 -27.29 7.46
C ASP A 582 -27.95 -27.51 8.00
N PHE A 583 -28.69 -26.44 8.27
CA PHE A 583 -30.10 -26.53 8.69
C PHE A 583 -30.97 -27.26 7.65
N ALA A 584 -30.75 -27.02 6.35
CA ALA A 584 -31.47 -27.75 5.30
C ALA A 584 -31.16 -29.26 5.33
N ASN A 585 -29.91 -29.63 5.62
CA ASN A 585 -29.53 -31.04 5.79
C ASN A 585 -30.15 -31.65 7.04
N GLN A 586 -30.16 -30.93 8.16
CA GLN A 586 -30.76 -31.37 9.42
C GLN A 586 -32.28 -31.60 9.26
N LEU A 587 -33.03 -30.62 8.73
CA LEU A 587 -34.48 -30.78 8.49
C LEU A 587 -34.81 -31.93 7.55
N LYS A 588 -33.95 -32.17 6.54
CA LYS A 588 -34.09 -33.30 5.63
C LYS A 588 -33.89 -34.66 6.31
N LEU A 589 -33.07 -34.73 7.36
CA LEU A 589 -32.89 -35.93 8.17
C LEU A 589 -34.05 -36.14 9.14
N GLU A 590 -34.58 -35.06 9.73
CA GLU A 590 -35.70 -35.10 10.66
C GLU A 590 -37.04 -35.44 10.00
N LYS A 591 -37.27 -34.98 8.76
CA LYS A 591 -38.51 -35.17 8.01
C LYS A 591 -38.29 -35.98 6.73
N PRO A 592 -37.95 -37.28 6.83
CA PRO A 592 -37.66 -38.11 5.67
C PRO A 592 -38.92 -38.29 4.79
N GLY A 593 -38.79 -37.91 3.51
CA GLY A 593 -39.86 -38.08 2.51
C GLY A 593 -40.69 -36.82 2.23
N GLU A 594 -40.46 -35.73 2.97
CA GLU A 594 -41.05 -34.44 2.65
C GLU A 594 -40.46 -33.85 1.36
N ASP A 595 -41.26 -33.07 0.63
CA ASP A 595 -40.80 -32.44 -0.61
C ASP A 595 -39.68 -31.43 -0.34
N ILE A 596 -38.68 -31.43 -1.23
CA ILE A 596 -37.49 -30.59 -1.05
C ILE A 596 -37.84 -29.10 -1.05
N ASP A 597 -38.90 -28.69 -1.74
CA ASP A 597 -39.32 -27.28 -1.74
C ASP A 597 -39.89 -26.88 -0.38
N SER A 598 -40.62 -27.78 0.30
CA SER A 598 -41.14 -27.54 1.65
C SER A 598 -40.00 -27.36 2.64
N ILE A 599 -39.02 -28.27 2.63
CA ILE A 599 -37.83 -28.23 3.49
C ILE A 599 -37.04 -26.92 3.28
N LEU A 600 -36.83 -26.52 2.03
CA LEU A 600 -36.06 -25.31 1.72
C LEU A 600 -36.83 -24.03 2.07
N VAL A 601 -38.16 -24.03 1.94
CA VAL A 601 -39.00 -22.91 2.40
C VAL A 601 -38.95 -22.79 3.91
N GLU A 602 -39.08 -23.89 4.64
CA GLU A 602 -38.97 -23.90 6.11
C GLU A 602 -37.58 -23.45 6.57
N THR A 603 -36.52 -23.96 5.95
CA THR A 603 -35.14 -23.54 6.22
C THR A 603 -34.98 -22.03 6.02
N GLY A 604 -35.46 -21.51 4.89
CA GLY A 604 -35.38 -20.09 4.58
C GLY A 604 -36.11 -19.23 5.61
N LEU A 605 -37.28 -19.67 6.06
CA LEU A 605 -38.10 -18.95 7.05
C LEU A 605 -37.47 -18.92 8.45
N LEU A 606 -36.81 -20.02 8.85
CA LEU A 606 -36.08 -20.10 10.11
C LEU A 606 -34.79 -19.27 10.09
N ARG A 607 -34.12 -19.18 8.94
CA ARG A 607 -32.83 -18.47 8.80
C ARG A 607 -32.95 -16.99 8.48
N LEU A 608 -34.11 -16.50 8.03
CA LEU A 608 -34.30 -15.09 7.66
C LEU A 608 -33.93 -14.13 8.79
N ARG A 609 -34.44 -14.34 10.01
CA ARG A 609 -34.19 -13.44 11.16
C ARG A 609 -32.72 -13.44 11.59
N PRO A 610 -32.07 -14.60 11.83
CA PRO A 610 -30.65 -14.63 12.14
C PRO A 610 -29.80 -13.95 11.07
N VAL A 611 -29.98 -14.29 9.78
CA VAL A 611 -29.15 -13.76 8.69
C VAL A 611 -29.33 -12.24 8.53
N VAL A 612 -30.55 -11.71 8.69
CA VAL A 612 -30.76 -10.26 8.64
C VAL A 612 -30.08 -9.56 9.81
N LEU A 613 -30.16 -10.12 11.03
CA LEU A 613 -29.57 -9.51 12.21
C LEU A 613 -28.03 -9.50 12.15
N THR A 614 -27.41 -10.59 11.70
CA THR A 614 -25.95 -10.69 11.52
C THR A 614 -25.46 -9.73 10.46
N THR A 615 -26.17 -9.64 9.33
CA THR A 615 -25.88 -8.68 8.24
C THR A 615 -25.95 -7.25 8.75
N VAL A 616 -27.07 -6.85 9.37
CA VAL A 616 -27.27 -5.48 9.86
C VAL A 616 -26.21 -5.13 10.89
N THR A 617 -25.93 -6.01 11.86
CA THR A 617 -24.94 -5.76 12.90
C THR A 617 -23.54 -5.61 12.32
N THR A 618 -23.18 -6.44 11.33
CA THR A 618 -21.87 -6.38 10.70
C THR A 618 -21.70 -5.13 9.84
N VAL A 619 -22.72 -4.77 9.06
CA VAL A 619 -22.73 -3.56 8.24
C VAL A 619 -22.67 -2.31 9.13
N LEU A 620 -23.50 -2.24 10.17
CA LEU A 620 -23.49 -1.13 11.13
C LEU A 620 -22.15 -1.03 11.87
N GLY A 621 -21.52 -2.16 12.19
CA GLY A 621 -20.21 -2.19 12.82
C GLY A 621 -19.06 -1.71 11.92
N LEU A 622 -19.26 -1.68 10.60
CA LEU A 622 -18.27 -1.22 9.61
C LEU A 622 -18.58 0.18 9.06
N LEU A 623 -19.82 0.66 9.21
CA LEU A 623 -20.24 1.99 8.75
C LEU A 623 -19.35 3.13 9.24
N PRO A 624 -18.95 3.19 10.54
CA PRO A 624 -18.11 4.28 11.01
C PRO A 624 -16.78 4.37 10.26
N THR A 625 -16.13 3.23 10.01
CA THR A 625 -14.87 3.18 9.25
C THR A 625 -15.08 3.42 7.77
N ALA A 626 -16.17 2.89 7.18
CA ALA A 626 -16.47 3.05 5.76
C ALA A 626 -16.79 4.51 5.37
N TYR A 627 -17.45 5.26 6.26
CA TYR A 627 -17.87 6.64 6.01
C TYR A 627 -17.12 7.69 6.85
N GLY A 628 -16.13 7.27 7.65
CA GLY A 628 -15.29 8.17 8.44
C GLY A 628 -15.98 8.83 9.64
N ILE A 629 -17.02 8.21 10.20
CA ILE A 629 -17.73 8.74 11.38
C ILE A 629 -16.81 8.67 12.60
N GLY A 630 -16.34 9.81 13.08
CA GLY A 630 -15.35 9.91 14.18
C GLY A 630 -13.90 9.92 13.72
N GLY A 631 -13.65 9.99 12.40
CA GLY A 631 -12.32 10.04 11.80
C GLY A 631 -12.27 9.17 10.54
N LYS A 632 -11.71 9.70 9.45
CA LYS A 632 -11.57 9.00 8.17
C LYS A 632 -10.12 8.58 7.97
N ASP A 633 -9.89 7.30 7.74
CA ASP A 633 -8.59 6.77 7.33
C ASP A 633 -8.68 6.33 5.84
N PRO A 634 -8.02 7.05 4.92
CA PRO A 634 -8.05 6.73 3.48
C PRO A 634 -7.59 5.31 3.15
N PHE A 635 -6.79 4.67 4.01
CA PHE A 635 -6.36 3.29 3.82
C PHE A 635 -7.48 2.30 4.20
N LEU A 636 -8.13 2.50 5.35
CA LEU A 636 -9.13 1.54 5.85
C LEU A 636 -10.50 1.65 5.17
N VAL A 637 -10.86 2.83 4.66
CA VAL A 637 -12.15 3.09 4.01
C VAL A 637 -12.46 2.10 2.86
N PRO A 638 -11.57 1.89 1.85
CA PRO A 638 -11.82 0.92 0.78
C PRO A 638 -12.06 -0.51 1.29
N MET A 639 -11.32 -0.93 2.32
CA MET A 639 -11.50 -2.25 2.92
C MET A 639 -12.87 -2.35 3.60
N ALA A 640 -13.25 -1.35 4.39
CA ALA A 640 -14.52 -1.31 5.11
C ALA A 640 -15.73 -1.23 4.15
N LEU A 641 -15.63 -0.46 3.06
CA LEU A 641 -16.65 -0.39 2.00
C LEU A 641 -16.83 -1.75 1.31
N ALA A 642 -15.72 -2.43 0.97
CA ALA A 642 -15.77 -3.75 0.37
C ALA A 642 -16.47 -4.76 1.30
N PHE A 643 -16.12 -4.81 2.59
CA PHE A 643 -16.80 -5.68 3.55
C PHE A 643 -18.28 -5.32 3.75
N GLY A 644 -18.58 -4.05 4.04
CA GLY A 644 -19.93 -3.61 4.40
C GLY A 644 -20.92 -3.84 3.28
N TRP A 645 -20.63 -3.33 2.08
CA TRP A 645 -21.53 -3.49 0.93
C TRP A 645 -21.50 -4.89 0.34
N GLY A 646 -20.33 -5.55 0.37
CA GLY A 646 -20.19 -6.93 -0.05
C GLY A 646 -21.08 -7.87 0.77
N LEU A 647 -21.08 -7.73 2.10
CA LEU A 647 -21.95 -8.50 3.00
C LEU A 647 -23.41 -8.12 2.83
N ALA A 648 -23.75 -6.82 2.85
CA ALA A 648 -25.13 -6.36 2.72
C ALA A 648 -25.81 -6.94 1.47
N PHE A 649 -25.10 -6.91 0.35
CA PHE A 649 -25.60 -7.42 -0.91
C PHE A 649 -25.59 -8.96 -0.96
N SER A 650 -24.53 -9.59 -0.45
CA SER A 650 -24.40 -11.04 -0.48
C SER A 650 -25.44 -11.73 0.39
N SER A 651 -25.71 -11.24 1.61
CA SER A 651 -26.63 -11.93 2.52
C SER A 651 -28.08 -11.95 1.99
N PHE A 652 -28.51 -10.87 1.33
CA PHE A 652 -29.80 -10.85 0.62
C PHE A 652 -29.83 -11.87 -0.52
N LEU A 653 -28.77 -11.95 -1.32
CA LEU A 653 -28.68 -12.91 -2.42
C LEU A 653 -28.56 -14.35 -1.91
N THR A 654 -27.83 -14.60 -0.84
CA THR A 654 -27.61 -15.93 -0.23
C THR A 654 -28.94 -16.57 0.16
N LEU A 655 -29.85 -15.81 0.80
CA LEU A 655 -31.17 -16.30 1.21
C LEU A 655 -32.04 -16.80 0.05
N VAL A 656 -31.78 -16.34 -1.18
CA VAL A 656 -32.53 -16.75 -2.38
C VAL A 656 -31.74 -17.74 -3.23
N ALA A 657 -30.46 -17.46 -3.48
CA ALA A 657 -29.59 -18.21 -4.37
C ALA A 657 -29.23 -19.59 -3.80
N VAL A 658 -28.92 -19.68 -2.50
CA VAL A 658 -28.49 -20.94 -1.87
C VAL A 658 -29.59 -22.00 -1.88
N PRO A 659 -30.85 -21.72 -1.51
CA PRO A 659 -31.95 -22.70 -1.66
C PRO A 659 -32.12 -23.18 -3.11
N VAL A 660 -32.04 -22.27 -4.07
CA VAL A 660 -32.17 -22.59 -5.50
C VAL A 660 -31.01 -23.49 -5.99
N LEU A 661 -29.78 -23.20 -5.58
CA LEU A 661 -28.59 -24.01 -5.83
C LEU A 661 -28.71 -25.39 -5.20
N TYR A 662 -29.12 -25.45 -3.93
CA TYR A 662 -29.32 -26.69 -3.20
C TYR A 662 -30.33 -27.59 -3.93
N LYS A 663 -31.51 -27.06 -4.30
CA LYS A 663 -32.52 -27.78 -5.09
C LYS A 663 -31.97 -28.27 -6.43
N THR A 664 -31.18 -27.44 -7.11
CA THR A 664 -30.62 -27.77 -8.42
C THR A 664 -29.64 -28.93 -8.33
N ILE A 665 -28.71 -28.88 -7.37
CA ILE A 665 -27.75 -29.95 -7.11
C ILE A 665 -28.44 -31.23 -6.66
N HIS A 666 -29.45 -31.14 -5.79
CA HIS A 666 -30.22 -32.29 -5.36
C HIS A 666 -30.90 -33.01 -6.54
N ASN A 667 -31.51 -32.25 -7.46
CA ASN A 667 -32.12 -32.80 -8.67
C ASN A 667 -31.10 -33.44 -9.62
N VAL A 668 -29.91 -32.84 -9.75
CA VAL A 668 -28.82 -33.41 -10.57
C VAL A 668 -28.33 -34.72 -9.97
N GLN A 669 -28.13 -34.79 -8.65
CA GLN A 669 -27.74 -36.03 -7.95
C GLN A 669 -28.79 -37.14 -8.15
N LEU A 670 -30.09 -36.83 -8.04
CA LEU A 670 -31.16 -37.79 -8.31
C LEU A 670 -31.13 -38.31 -9.76
N LYS A 671 -30.87 -37.44 -10.74
CA LYS A 671 -30.72 -37.85 -12.15
C LYS A 671 -29.50 -38.74 -12.36
N ILE A 672 -28.34 -38.38 -11.80
CA ILE A 672 -27.11 -39.17 -11.90
C ILE A 672 -27.31 -40.56 -11.28
N ASN A 673 -27.89 -40.63 -10.07
CA ASN A 673 -28.17 -41.91 -9.41
C ASN A 673 -29.13 -42.78 -10.21
N ARG A 674 -30.17 -42.20 -10.85
CA ARG A 674 -31.08 -42.93 -11.74
C ARG A 674 -30.38 -43.47 -13.00
N VAL A 675 -29.41 -42.74 -13.55
CA VAL A 675 -28.62 -43.19 -14.72
C VAL A 675 -27.66 -44.30 -14.34
N PHE A 676 -26.95 -44.18 -13.21
CA PHE A 676 -26.07 -45.24 -12.70
C PHE A 676 -26.81 -46.52 -12.31
N LEU A 677 -28.02 -46.40 -11.74
CA LEU A 677 -28.88 -47.56 -11.43
C LEU A 677 -29.46 -48.23 -12.68
N LYS A 678 -29.68 -47.48 -13.77
CA LYS A 678 -30.07 -48.03 -15.08
C LYS A 678 -28.93 -48.69 -15.85
N SER A 679 -27.68 -48.39 -15.49
CA SER A 679 -26.49 -49.01 -16.09
C SER A 679 -26.08 -50.33 -15.41
N LYS A 680 -26.59 -50.58 -14.19
CA LYS A 680 -26.38 -51.81 -13.40
C LYS A 680 -27.52 -52.84 -13.50
N ARG A 681 -28.59 -52.53 -14.24
CA ARG A 681 -29.62 -53.49 -14.67
C ARG A 681 -29.43 -53.73 -16.16
#